data_AF-A0A939XFL7-F1
#
_entry.id   AF-A0A939XFL7-F1
#
_cell.length_a   1.000
_cell.length_b   1.000
_cell.length_c   1.000
_cell.angle_alpha   90.00
_cell.angle_beta   90.00
_cell.angle_gamma   90.00
#
_symmetry.space_group_name_H-M   'P 1'
#
loop_
_entity.id
_entity.type
_entity.pdbx_description
1 polymer ?
#
loop_
_entity_poly.entity_id
_entity_poly.type
_entity_poly.pdbx_seq_one_letter_code
_entity_poly.pdbx_strand_id
1 'polypeptide(L)'
;MSTKFVPKHKGDKNPNPKLLKFVRHVTDRVPGKIKMDSDAPEYWGLACIFEDEMDAVTREAALDLLLDMLPKNFFKVRKHHSYALLHEMNAAKHYTPDDASMDELLDKLSYFGMLEYDYGDKYTKDGPVPGTTYNREDRVYWVPMFVPGSAEYTNMNPDLMDRHPELAMFFERMTFLPLEKITPMVPMGGSGIGMHVIPVEKAISMENQSVDIEHISYWLKRYEGHLGVGICSCRYGRKKLDEGCADDYRDWCIGVGDMADYLAETGRGHYITYDEAISILRKAEDHGFVHQVTNIDGEGKIFAICNCNVKICNALRTSQLFNTPNLSRSAYVAKVDPKNCVACGRCVEYCPAGAVKLGQKLCTKNGPQTYPKQELPDAAKWGEHKWNEDYRDRNRINCYPTGTAPCKTACPAHIAVQGYLKKAAEGKYTEALELIKRENPFPAVCGRVCNRRCEDACTRGTIDKPIAIDAVKKFIAEQDLNAETRFIPEVNICSNVQDHWEEKIAIIGGGPAGLSCAYYLATMGYKPTVFEKNEEPGGMLRYGIPSYKLDKAVIKAEIDIMKEIGVDIKTGVEVGKDVTIKGLREEGYKGFYVAIGCQGGRLPGIPGETLKGTTTAIDFLHDANCGKVKVEGKVVVVGGGNVAIDAARVAKRSGASQVT
;
A
#
# COMPACT_ATOMS: atom_id res chain seq x y z
N MET A 1 -0.39 16.58 12.56
CA MET A 1 0.66 16.05 13.46
C MET A 1 0.02 15.07 14.39
N SER A 2 0.62 13.90 14.56
CA SER A 2 0.16 12.98 15.60
C SER A 2 0.40 13.54 16.99
N THR A 3 -0.56 13.38 17.90
CA THR A 3 -0.42 13.71 19.33
C THR A 3 -0.50 12.44 20.18
N LYS A 4 -0.19 11.28 19.59
CA LYS A 4 -0.39 9.97 20.23
C LYS A 4 0.44 9.82 21.51
N PHE A 5 1.67 10.32 21.49
CA PHE A 5 2.58 10.27 22.64
C PHE A 5 2.85 11.68 23.17
N VAL A 6 3.06 11.76 24.48
CA VAL A 6 3.54 12.98 25.14
C VAL A 6 5.02 12.76 25.42
N PRO A 7 5.94 13.41 24.69
CA PRO A 7 7.37 13.20 24.89
C PRO A 7 7.79 13.60 26.29
N LYS A 8 8.54 12.73 26.97
CA LYS A 8 8.96 12.93 28.37
C LYS A 8 9.74 14.23 28.58
N HIS A 9 10.62 14.56 27.64
CA HIS A 9 11.53 15.71 27.69
C HIS A 9 10.94 17.00 27.13
N LYS A 10 9.67 17.00 26.72
CA LYS A 10 9.02 18.19 26.20
C LYS A 10 8.79 19.19 27.34
N GLY A 11 9.37 20.38 27.23
CA GLY A 11 9.25 21.45 28.23
C GLY A 11 10.15 21.26 29.45
N ASP A 12 11.24 20.49 29.32
CA ASP A 12 12.28 20.38 30.34
C ASP A 12 12.70 21.75 30.87
N LYS A 13 12.73 21.90 32.20
CA LYS A 13 13.06 23.18 32.87
C LYS A 13 14.55 23.51 32.81
N ASN A 14 15.40 22.48 32.85
CA ASN A 14 16.86 22.60 32.89
C ASN A 14 17.49 21.67 31.84
N PRO A 15 17.29 21.94 30.53
CA PRO A 15 17.85 21.11 29.47
C PRO A 15 19.38 21.15 29.45
N ASN A 16 20.03 20.03 29.11
CA ASN A 16 21.49 19.97 29.02
C ASN A 16 22.01 20.97 27.96
N PRO A 17 22.89 21.93 28.34
CA PRO A 17 23.39 22.94 27.42
C PRO A 17 24.18 22.38 26.23
N LYS A 18 24.93 21.29 26.42
CA LYS A 18 25.69 20.64 25.34
C LYS A 18 24.75 19.93 24.37
N LEU A 19 23.72 19.26 24.89
CA LEU A 19 22.69 18.64 24.06
C LEU A 19 21.96 19.69 23.21
N LEU A 20 21.53 20.80 23.80
CA LEU A 20 20.92 21.91 23.06
C LEU A 20 21.85 22.43 21.96
N LYS A 21 23.13 22.60 22.26
CA LYS A 21 24.13 23.04 21.28
C LYS A 21 24.30 22.03 20.14
N PHE A 22 24.36 20.73 20.46
CA PHE A 22 24.47 19.65 19.50
C PHE A 22 23.25 19.61 18.60
N VAL A 23 22.05 19.48 19.18
CA VAL A 23 20.76 19.49 18.48
C VAL A 23 20.66 20.70 17.55
N ARG A 24 20.99 21.89 18.04
CA ARG A 24 20.95 23.11 17.23
C ARG A 24 21.87 23.02 16.01
N HIS A 25 23.09 22.53 16.17
CA HIS A 25 24.04 22.41 15.07
C HIS A 25 23.59 21.41 14.02
N VAL A 26 23.07 20.26 14.43
CA VAL A 26 22.64 19.24 13.46
C VAL A 26 21.34 19.65 12.72
N THR A 27 20.52 20.54 13.29
CA THR A 27 19.18 20.95 12.79
C THR A 27 19.13 22.26 11.97
N ASP A 28 19.84 23.30 12.37
CA ASP A 28 19.69 24.65 11.80
C ASP A 28 20.39 24.76 10.42
N ARG A 29 19.64 24.49 9.34
CA ARG A 29 20.16 24.57 7.94
C ARG A 29 19.78 25.80 7.15
N VAL A 30 18.95 26.66 7.72
CA VAL A 30 18.49 27.90 7.10
C VAL A 30 18.60 29.00 8.14
N PRO A 31 19.19 30.18 7.83
CA PRO A 31 19.31 31.27 8.80
C PRO A 31 17.93 31.66 9.36
N GLY A 32 17.80 31.66 10.70
CA GLY A 32 16.60 32.14 11.41
C GLY A 32 15.55 31.10 11.77
N LYS A 33 15.89 29.80 11.76
CA LYS A 33 14.90 28.73 11.78
C LYS A 33 14.23 28.48 13.14
N ILE A 34 14.93 28.41 14.27
CA ILE A 34 14.29 27.94 15.52
C ILE A 34 14.89 28.64 16.76
N LYS A 35 14.03 29.16 17.64
CA LYS A 35 14.38 29.37 19.04
C LYS A 35 14.48 27.97 19.66
N MET A 36 15.67 27.36 19.63
CA MET A 36 15.88 26.01 20.16
C MET A 36 15.65 26.03 21.67
N ASP A 37 14.52 25.48 22.10
CA ASP A 37 14.11 25.31 23.49
C ASP A 37 13.60 23.88 23.72
N SER A 38 13.23 23.57 24.96
CA SER A 38 12.82 22.21 25.33
C SER A 38 11.45 21.81 24.80
N ASP A 39 10.68 22.70 24.18
CA ASP A 39 9.43 22.36 23.50
C ASP A 39 9.65 21.87 22.06
N ALA A 40 10.83 22.12 21.49
CA ALA A 40 11.17 21.79 20.12
C ALA A 40 11.26 20.27 19.88
N PRO A 41 10.65 19.73 18.79
CA PRO A 41 10.77 18.33 18.42
C PRO A 41 12.19 17.84 18.21
N GLU A 42 13.03 18.71 17.71
CA GLU A 42 14.47 18.52 17.59
C GLU A 42 15.13 18.14 18.93
N TYR A 43 14.72 18.79 20.02
CA TYR A 43 15.28 18.57 21.36
C TYR A 43 14.74 17.30 21.97
N TRP A 44 13.42 17.20 22.18
CA TRP A 44 12.86 16.09 22.94
C TRP A 44 13.05 14.74 22.24
N GLY A 45 13.18 14.73 20.91
CA GLY A 45 13.47 13.51 20.15
C GLY A 45 14.91 12.99 20.31
N LEU A 46 15.88 13.86 20.64
CA LEU A 46 17.26 13.44 20.94
C LEU A 46 17.50 13.33 22.45
N ALA A 47 16.79 14.12 23.26
CA ALA A 47 16.89 14.06 24.72
C ALA A 47 16.51 12.67 25.25
N CYS A 48 15.47 12.02 24.73
CA CYS A 48 15.15 10.65 25.15
C CYS A 48 16.28 9.66 24.87
N ILE A 49 17.15 9.91 23.90
CA ILE A 49 18.34 9.08 23.67
C ILE A 49 19.43 9.42 24.68
N PHE A 50 19.84 10.69 24.74
CA PHE A 50 20.99 11.07 25.55
C PHE A 50 20.73 11.04 27.05
N GLU A 51 19.51 11.36 27.49
CA GLU A 51 19.16 11.48 28.90
C GLU A 51 18.66 10.17 29.51
N ASP A 52 18.03 9.29 28.72
CA ASP A 52 17.47 8.04 29.25
C ASP A 52 18.33 6.80 28.94
N GLU A 53 19.10 6.79 27.85
CA GLU A 53 19.87 5.62 27.41
C GLU A 53 21.35 5.64 27.84
N MET A 54 21.79 6.74 28.43
CA MET A 54 23.16 6.97 28.85
C MET A 54 23.21 7.48 30.29
N ASP A 55 24.16 6.98 31.07
CA ASP A 55 24.49 7.65 32.33
C ASP A 55 25.18 9.00 32.07
N ALA A 56 25.27 9.82 33.11
CA ALA A 56 25.77 11.18 32.99
C ALA A 56 27.20 11.26 32.45
N VAL A 57 28.07 10.29 32.77
CA VAL A 57 29.49 10.32 32.34
C VAL A 57 29.55 10.01 30.84
N THR A 58 28.91 8.93 30.42
CA THR A 58 28.86 8.54 28.99
C THR A 58 28.16 9.61 28.15
N ARG A 59 27.07 10.21 28.64
CA ARG A 59 26.36 11.29 27.93
C ARG A 59 27.26 12.49 27.67
N GLU A 60 27.99 12.96 28.67
CA GLU A 60 28.89 14.12 28.52
C GLU A 60 30.03 13.82 27.57
N ALA A 61 30.64 12.64 27.67
CA ALA A 61 31.68 12.17 26.75
C ALA A 61 31.17 12.11 25.30
N ALA A 62 29.98 11.53 25.09
CA ALA A 62 29.32 11.46 23.79
C ALA A 62 29.09 12.85 23.19
N LEU A 63 28.51 13.77 23.96
CA LEU A 63 28.18 15.11 23.49
C LEU A 63 29.45 15.92 23.17
N ASP A 64 30.50 15.80 23.98
CA ASP A 64 31.78 16.47 23.71
C ASP A 64 32.41 15.93 22.42
N LEU A 65 32.48 14.60 22.25
CA LEU A 65 32.97 13.97 21.04
C LEU A 65 32.19 14.42 19.80
N LEU A 66 30.86 14.30 19.83
CA LEU A 66 30.00 14.65 18.69
C LEU A 66 30.12 16.14 18.33
N LEU A 67 30.18 17.04 19.33
CA LEU A 67 30.38 18.47 19.11
C LEU A 67 31.74 18.79 18.49
N ASP A 68 32.79 18.05 18.84
CA ASP A 68 34.13 18.22 18.27
C ASP A 68 34.27 17.61 16.86
N MET A 69 33.48 16.59 16.55
CA MET A 69 33.36 16.04 15.20
C MET A 69 32.63 17.00 14.25
N LEU A 70 31.70 17.81 14.75
CA LEU A 70 30.94 18.74 13.92
C LEU A 70 31.85 19.83 13.31
N PRO A 71 31.63 20.20 12.04
CA PRO A 71 32.47 21.19 11.37
C PRO A 71 32.27 22.58 11.98
N LYS A 72 33.33 23.39 12.00
CA LYS A 72 33.25 24.78 12.50
C LYS A 72 32.26 25.65 11.71
N ASN A 73 32.06 25.33 10.42
CA ASN A 73 31.03 25.97 9.62
C ASN A 73 29.68 25.33 9.96
N PHE A 74 28.86 26.09 10.67
CA PHE A 74 27.53 25.71 11.14
C PHE A 74 26.55 25.31 10.02
N PHE A 75 26.82 25.68 8.77
CA PHE A 75 26.01 25.26 7.61
C PHE A 75 26.43 23.91 7.02
N LYS A 76 27.58 23.36 7.44
CA LYS A 76 28.03 22.01 7.09
C LYS A 76 27.73 21.08 8.26
N VAL A 77 27.51 19.80 7.98
CA VAL A 77 27.23 18.79 9.01
C VAL A 77 27.91 17.45 8.78
N ARG A 78 28.34 17.19 7.54
CA ARG A 78 29.10 15.99 7.21
C ARG A 78 30.56 16.38 7.20
N LYS A 79 31.29 15.87 8.18
CA LYS A 79 32.75 15.88 8.25
C LYS A 79 33.19 14.49 8.67
N HIS A 80 33.95 13.86 7.79
CA HIS A 80 34.43 12.49 7.95
C HIS A 80 35.67 12.47 8.85
N HIS A 81 35.73 11.50 9.76
CA HIS A 81 36.84 11.25 10.67
C HIS A 81 37.23 9.78 10.58
N SER A 82 38.50 9.48 10.32
CA SER A 82 38.98 8.10 10.34
C SER A 82 38.94 7.54 11.77
N TYR A 83 38.87 6.22 11.88
CA TYR A 83 39.04 5.51 13.16
C TYR A 83 40.25 6.03 13.94
N ALA A 84 41.43 6.04 13.33
CA ALA A 84 42.66 6.52 13.96
C ALA A 84 42.54 7.96 14.50
N LEU A 85 41.90 8.87 13.75
CA LEU A 85 41.72 10.25 14.18
C LEU A 85 40.79 10.36 15.41
N LEU A 86 39.75 9.54 15.49
CA LEU A 86 38.87 9.54 16.66
C LEU A 86 39.61 9.06 17.92
N HIS A 87 40.46 8.05 17.80
CA HIS A 87 41.31 7.59 18.91
C HIS A 87 42.38 8.63 19.30
N GLU A 88 42.99 9.32 18.33
CA GLU A 88 43.88 10.45 18.61
C GLU A 88 43.15 11.58 19.35
N MET A 89 41.92 11.91 18.94
CA MET A 89 41.08 12.89 19.63
C MET A 89 40.78 12.44 21.06
N ASN A 90 40.50 11.15 21.27
CA ASN A 90 40.28 10.60 22.59
C ASN A 90 41.54 10.65 23.46
N ALA A 91 42.71 10.28 22.92
CA ALA A 91 43.97 10.38 23.64
C ALA A 91 44.33 11.82 24.04
N ALA A 92 43.90 12.81 23.26
CA ALA A 92 44.16 14.23 23.53
C ALA A 92 43.19 14.88 24.53
N LYS A 93 41.92 14.45 24.55
CA LYS A 93 40.86 15.09 25.33
C LYS A 93 40.25 14.21 26.41
N HIS A 94 40.59 12.93 26.42
CA HIS A 94 40.13 11.92 27.37
C HIS A 94 38.60 11.88 27.50
N TYR A 95 37.89 11.71 26.38
CA TYR A 95 36.43 11.54 26.43
C TYR A 95 36.08 10.24 27.18
N THR A 96 36.84 9.18 26.94
CA THR A 96 36.78 7.91 27.65
C THR A 96 38.15 7.56 28.26
N PRO A 97 38.23 6.57 29.17
CA PRO A 97 39.47 6.20 29.83
C PRO A 97 40.52 5.56 28.92
N ASP A 98 40.08 4.76 27.93
CA ASP A 98 40.93 3.96 27.05
C ASP A 98 40.27 3.69 25.68
N ASP A 99 41.02 3.06 24.78
CA ASP A 99 40.58 2.75 23.42
C ASP A 99 39.42 1.75 23.38
N ALA A 100 39.37 0.77 24.28
CA ALA A 100 38.25 -0.18 24.33
C ALA A 100 36.94 0.51 24.72
N SER A 101 37.00 1.41 25.69
CA SER A 101 35.86 2.24 26.10
C SER A 101 35.46 3.25 25.03
N MET A 102 36.42 3.74 24.23
CA MET A 102 36.13 4.59 23.07
C MET A 102 35.36 3.80 22.01
N ASP A 103 35.81 2.59 21.71
CA ASP A 103 35.15 1.66 20.81
C ASP A 103 33.71 1.35 21.23
N GLU A 104 33.49 1.05 22.51
CA GLU A 104 32.15 0.85 23.07
C GLU A 104 31.26 2.10 22.92
N LEU A 105 31.83 3.30 23.10
CA LEU A 105 31.11 4.56 22.89
C LEU A 105 30.73 4.74 21.42
N LEU A 106 31.63 4.47 20.48
CA LEU A 106 31.36 4.57 19.03
C LEU A 106 30.28 3.58 18.59
N ASP A 107 30.34 2.34 19.09
CA ASP A 107 29.33 1.32 18.82
C ASP A 107 27.97 1.73 19.39
N LYS A 108 27.94 2.25 20.62
CA LYS A 108 26.70 2.73 21.26
C LYS A 108 26.07 3.90 20.50
N LEU A 109 26.87 4.87 20.06
CA LEU A 109 26.38 5.99 19.26
C LEU A 109 25.87 5.53 17.89
N SER A 110 26.53 4.54 17.28
CA SER A 110 26.09 3.95 16.02
C SER A 110 24.80 3.14 16.19
N TYR A 111 24.65 2.39 17.28
CA TYR A 111 23.42 1.69 17.65
C TYR A 111 22.25 2.64 17.89
N PHE A 112 22.47 3.84 18.42
CA PHE A 112 21.42 4.86 18.52
C PHE A 112 21.21 5.69 17.24
N GLY A 113 22.09 5.56 16.24
CA GLY A 113 22.02 6.34 15.00
C GLY A 113 22.47 7.79 15.16
N MET A 114 23.23 8.08 16.21
CA MET A 114 23.89 9.39 16.44
C MET A 114 25.26 9.47 15.76
N LEU A 115 25.77 8.32 15.32
CA LEU A 115 26.99 8.19 14.56
C LEU A 115 26.76 7.23 13.39
N GLU A 116 27.29 7.59 12.24
CA GLU A 116 27.23 6.79 11.01
C GLU A 116 28.67 6.52 10.56
N TYR A 117 28.88 5.38 9.89
CA TYR A 117 30.18 5.02 9.36
C TYR A 117 30.08 4.25 8.05
N ASP A 118 31.15 4.33 7.25
CA ASP A 118 31.37 3.55 6.04
C ASP A 118 32.84 3.12 5.91
N TYR A 119 33.16 2.38 4.84
CA TYR A 119 34.52 1.92 4.52
C TYR A 119 35.13 2.71 3.34
N GLY A 120 34.60 3.91 3.07
CA GLY A 120 35.11 4.85 2.08
C GLY A 120 34.64 4.63 0.63
N ASP A 121 33.48 3.99 0.40
CA ASP A 121 32.88 3.78 -0.92
C ASP A 121 33.81 3.13 -1.96
N LYS A 122 34.43 2.02 -1.58
CA LYS A 122 35.43 1.33 -2.42
C LYS A 122 34.76 0.42 -3.45
N TYR A 123 33.94 0.99 -4.33
CA TYR A 123 33.20 0.28 -5.38
C TYR A 123 33.47 0.86 -6.77
N THR A 124 33.82 0.00 -7.71
CA THR A 124 33.85 0.30 -9.15
C THR A 124 32.50 0.01 -9.79
N LYS A 125 32.30 0.37 -11.06
CA LYS A 125 31.10 -0.02 -11.81
C LYS A 125 30.90 -1.55 -11.92
N ASP A 126 31.98 -2.32 -11.78
CA ASP A 126 32.02 -3.76 -11.97
C ASP A 126 32.02 -4.52 -10.62
N GLY A 127 31.83 -3.82 -9.49
CA GLY A 127 31.83 -4.41 -8.15
C GLY A 127 32.81 -3.76 -7.16
N PRO A 128 32.93 -4.32 -5.95
CA PRO A 128 33.89 -3.88 -4.94
C PRO A 128 35.34 -3.84 -5.48
N VAL A 129 36.15 -2.88 -5.04
CA VAL A 129 37.56 -2.79 -5.40
C VAL A 129 38.31 -4.01 -4.84
N PRO A 130 39.00 -4.82 -5.67
CA PRO A 130 39.72 -6.00 -5.20
C PRO A 130 40.75 -5.67 -4.13
N GLY A 131 40.80 -6.49 -3.06
CA GLY A 131 41.72 -6.29 -1.94
C GLY A 131 41.25 -5.27 -0.91
N THR A 132 40.01 -4.77 -1.01
CA THR A 132 39.40 -3.94 0.03
C THR A 132 39.18 -4.75 1.31
N THR A 133 39.62 -4.19 2.44
CA THR A 133 39.32 -4.68 3.78
C THR A 133 38.15 -3.91 4.38
N TYR A 134 37.35 -4.61 5.17
CA TYR A 134 36.18 -4.08 5.90
C TYR A 134 36.38 -4.26 7.41
N ASN A 135 37.58 -3.91 7.89
CA ASN A 135 37.89 -4.00 9.31
C ASN A 135 37.51 -2.70 10.02
N ARG A 136 37.32 -2.76 11.35
CA ARG A 136 36.93 -1.59 12.16
C ARG A 136 37.88 -0.40 11.95
N GLU A 137 39.17 -0.68 11.80
CA GLU A 137 40.23 0.32 11.64
C GLU A 137 40.14 1.08 10.31
N ASP A 138 39.46 0.49 9.32
CA ASP A 138 39.23 1.09 8.00
C ASP A 138 38.00 2.01 7.99
N ARG A 139 37.21 2.03 9.07
CA ARG A 139 35.98 2.81 9.15
C ARG A 139 36.24 4.31 9.17
N VAL A 140 35.33 5.02 8.52
CA VAL A 140 35.25 6.48 8.53
C VAL A 140 33.92 6.88 9.13
N TYR A 141 33.94 7.73 10.15
CA TYR A 141 32.77 8.10 10.95
C TYR A 141 32.35 9.57 10.72
N TRP A 142 31.06 9.83 10.82
CA TRP A 142 30.50 11.18 10.83
C TRP A 142 29.20 11.27 11.63
N VAL A 143 28.85 12.48 12.02
CA VAL A 143 27.53 12.76 12.60
C VAL A 143 26.50 12.83 11.46
N PRO A 144 25.49 11.94 11.44
CA PRO A 144 24.48 11.93 10.39
C PRO A 144 23.59 13.18 10.43
N MET A 145 22.87 13.41 9.33
CA MET A 145 21.81 14.43 9.31
C MET A 145 20.55 13.89 10.02
N PHE A 146 19.54 14.73 10.23
CA PHE A 146 18.27 14.25 10.78
C PHE A 146 17.55 13.31 9.83
N VAL A 147 17.34 13.77 8.59
CA VAL A 147 16.61 13.05 7.54
C VAL A 147 17.28 13.33 6.19
N PRO A 148 17.73 12.30 5.46
CA PRO A 148 17.95 10.94 5.97
C PRO A 148 19.07 10.89 7.02
N GLY A 149 19.02 9.92 7.94
CA GLY A 149 20.01 9.76 9.01
C GLY A 149 19.39 9.45 10.38
N SER A 150 19.75 10.18 11.43
CA SER A 150 19.41 9.84 12.83
C SER A 150 17.95 9.50 13.08
N ALA A 151 17.01 10.23 12.48
CA ALA A 151 15.59 9.96 12.68
C ALA A 151 15.14 8.65 12.01
N GLU A 152 15.77 8.27 10.90
CA GLU A 152 15.53 6.97 10.27
C GLU A 152 16.20 5.85 11.06
N TYR A 153 17.46 6.02 11.46
CA TYR A 153 18.23 5.00 12.17
C TYR A 153 17.65 4.66 13.54
N THR A 154 17.08 5.63 14.24
CA THR A 154 16.30 5.40 15.46
C THR A 154 15.01 4.64 15.16
N ASN A 155 14.29 5.00 14.10
CA ASN A 155 13.05 4.33 13.69
C ASN A 155 13.29 2.94 13.05
N MET A 156 14.54 2.60 12.71
CA MET A 156 14.94 1.26 12.26
C MET A 156 15.36 0.36 13.41
N ASN A 157 15.36 0.86 14.65
CA ASN A 157 15.73 0.12 15.85
C ASN A 157 14.46 -0.21 16.67
N PRO A 158 13.94 -1.45 16.60
CA PRO A 158 12.71 -1.83 17.31
C PRO A 158 12.81 -1.67 18.83
N ASP A 159 13.91 -2.09 19.43
CA ASP A 159 14.11 -2.04 20.89
C ASP A 159 14.08 -0.60 21.41
N LEU A 160 14.64 0.34 20.64
CA LEU A 160 14.62 1.75 20.96
C LEU A 160 13.23 2.36 20.78
N MET A 161 12.54 2.00 19.70
CA MET A 161 11.17 2.48 19.40
C MET A 161 10.10 1.89 20.32
N ASP A 162 10.36 0.73 20.94
CA ASP A 162 9.51 0.16 21.99
C ASP A 162 9.59 0.97 23.28
N ARG A 163 10.78 1.48 23.61
CA ARG A 163 11.03 2.28 24.82
C ARG A 163 10.71 3.77 24.64
N HIS A 164 10.98 4.30 23.45
CA HIS A 164 10.81 5.73 23.09
C HIS A 164 9.94 5.89 21.84
N PRO A 165 8.65 5.51 21.88
CA PRO A 165 7.77 5.57 20.72
C PRO A 165 7.50 7.00 20.20
N GLU A 166 7.80 8.04 20.99
CA GLU A 166 7.77 9.45 20.55
C GLU A 166 8.74 9.73 19.40
N LEU A 167 9.79 8.91 19.22
CA LEU A 167 10.72 9.01 18.09
C LEU A 167 10.01 8.90 16.73
N ALA A 168 8.83 8.27 16.68
CA ALA A 168 7.98 8.26 15.49
C ALA A 168 7.39 9.64 15.17
N MET A 169 6.95 10.39 16.20
CA MET A 169 6.45 11.77 16.05
C MET A 169 7.58 12.72 15.66
N PHE A 170 8.76 12.52 16.25
CA PHE A 170 9.97 13.25 15.91
C PHE A 170 10.34 13.05 14.44
N PHE A 171 10.40 11.80 13.96
CA PHE A 171 10.72 11.51 12.57
C PHE A 171 9.73 12.14 11.60
N GLU A 172 8.42 12.05 11.86
CA GLU A 172 7.41 12.77 11.08
C GLU A 172 7.76 14.27 10.99
N ARG A 173 8.07 14.92 12.11
CA ARG A 173 8.32 16.35 12.13
C ARG A 173 9.60 16.77 11.43
N MET A 174 10.65 15.98 11.56
CA MET A 174 11.92 16.28 10.89
C MET A 174 11.81 16.18 9.38
N THR A 175 10.84 15.43 8.85
CA THR A 175 10.56 15.43 7.40
C THR A 175 9.78 16.66 6.93
N PHE A 176 8.99 17.30 7.82
CA PHE A 176 8.08 18.39 7.48
C PHE A 176 8.72 19.77 7.65
N LEU A 177 9.26 20.07 8.84
CA LEU A 177 9.73 21.40 9.24
C LEU A 177 10.77 21.98 8.27
N PRO A 178 11.70 21.18 7.70
CA PRO A 178 12.64 21.75 6.75
C PRO A 178 12.01 22.26 5.46
N LEU A 179 11.01 21.55 4.93
CA LEU A 179 10.42 21.79 3.62
C LEU A 179 9.40 22.94 3.62
N GLU A 180 8.82 23.24 4.79
CA GLU A 180 7.82 24.28 4.99
C GLU A 180 8.19 25.64 4.36
N LYS A 181 9.47 26.04 4.50
CA LYS A 181 9.96 27.35 4.04
C LYS A 181 10.80 27.28 2.76
N ILE A 182 11.34 26.10 2.42
CA ILE A 182 12.31 25.96 1.31
C ILE A 182 11.73 25.28 0.07
N THR A 183 10.47 24.85 0.12
CA THR A 183 9.80 24.21 -1.03
C THR A 183 10.04 24.91 -2.37
N PRO A 184 9.92 26.25 -2.50
CA PRO A 184 10.18 26.95 -3.77
C PRO A 184 11.66 26.98 -4.18
N MET A 185 12.56 26.71 -3.24
CA MET A 185 14.02 26.81 -3.41
C MET A 185 14.67 25.46 -3.67
N VAL A 186 13.91 24.35 -3.69
CA VAL A 186 14.46 23.02 -3.99
C VAL A 186 14.78 22.92 -5.48
N PRO A 187 16.07 22.89 -5.87
CA PRO A 187 16.44 22.87 -7.28
C PRO A 187 16.22 21.47 -7.87
N MET A 188 16.38 21.38 -9.19
CA MET A 188 16.52 20.11 -9.88
C MET A 188 17.63 19.26 -9.25
N GLY A 189 17.37 17.97 -9.04
CA GLY A 189 18.29 17.06 -8.33
C GLY A 189 18.20 17.16 -6.80
N GLY A 190 17.29 17.97 -6.26
CA GLY A 190 16.93 17.91 -4.83
C GLY A 190 17.96 18.48 -3.85
N SER A 191 19.13 18.96 -4.29
CA SER A 191 20.16 19.61 -3.45
C SER A 191 20.50 18.86 -2.15
N GLY A 192 20.56 17.53 -2.18
CA GLY A 192 20.87 16.69 -1.02
C GLY A 192 19.74 16.56 0.01
N ILE A 193 18.55 17.09 -0.27
CA ILE A 193 17.31 16.89 0.51
C ILE A 193 16.23 16.11 -0.25
N GLY A 194 16.36 16.00 -1.57
CA GLY A 194 15.44 15.26 -2.44
C GLY A 194 15.87 13.84 -2.72
N MET A 195 14.88 13.01 -3.05
CA MET A 195 15.03 11.64 -3.50
C MET A 195 14.87 11.60 -5.02
N HIS A 196 15.57 10.67 -5.67
CA HIS A 196 15.41 10.41 -7.10
C HIS A 196 14.49 9.21 -7.31
N VAL A 197 13.44 9.38 -8.11
CA VAL A 197 12.52 8.28 -8.42
C VAL A 197 13.06 7.53 -9.62
N ILE A 198 13.50 6.29 -9.39
CA ILE A 198 13.95 5.42 -10.46
C ILE A 198 12.74 4.67 -11.03
N PRO A 199 12.52 4.74 -12.35
CA PRO A 199 11.46 3.98 -13.00
C PRO A 199 11.68 2.47 -12.88
N VAL A 200 10.59 1.74 -12.92
CA VAL A 200 10.60 0.28 -13.02
C VAL A 200 11.21 -0.12 -14.36
N GLU A 201 12.12 -1.09 -14.37
CA GLU A 201 12.79 -1.54 -15.60
C GLU A 201 11.80 -2.04 -16.66
N LYS A 202 10.65 -2.64 -16.26
CA LYS A 202 9.56 -3.00 -17.18
C LYS A 202 8.94 -1.79 -17.89
N ALA A 203 8.98 -0.59 -17.29
CA ALA A 203 8.44 0.63 -17.85
C ALA A 203 9.39 1.29 -18.88
N ILE A 204 10.64 0.85 -18.94
CA ILE A 204 11.64 1.27 -19.92
C ILE A 204 11.74 0.18 -20.99
N SER A 205 11.22 0.45 -22.19
CA SER A 205 11.47 -0.43 -23.34
C SER A 205 12.97 -0.42 -23.67
N MET A 206 13.54 -1.57 -24.02
CA MET A 206 14.96 -1.73 -24.40
C MET A 206 15.41 -0.82 -25.55
N GLU A 207 14.48 -0.24 -26.31
CA GLU A 207 14.77 0.69 -27.42
C GLU A 207 14.94 2.15 -26.97
N ASN A 208 14.63 2.50 -25.72
CA ASN A 208 14.86 3.85 -25.18
C ASN A 208 16.29 3.97 -24.63
N GLN A 209 17.03 4.96 -25.10
CA GLN A 209 18.36 5.33 -24.59
C GLN A 209 18.24 6.00 -23.20
N SER A 210 17.93 5.24 -22.15
CA SER A 210 18.11 5.69 -20.76
C SER A 210 19.56 5.47 -20.33
N VAL A 211 20.04 6.31 -19.43
CA VAL A 211 21.38 6.19 -18.82
C VAL A 211 21.37 5.10 -17.74
N ASP A 212 22.48 4.38 -17.57
CA ASP A 212 22.58 3.22 -16.65
C ASP A 212 22.11 3.51 -15.22
N ILE A 213 22.32 4.74 -14.74
CA ILE A 213 21.92 5.21 -13.40
C ILE A 213 20.41 5.18 -13.15
N GLU A 214 19.59 5.17 -14.21
CA GLU A 214 18.12 5.05 -14.16
C GLU A 214 17.65 3.58 -14.09
N HIS A 215 18.58 2.63 -13.98
CA HIS A 215 18.27 1.21 -13.87
C HIS A 215 18.64 0.70 -12.47
N ILE A 216 17.68 0.08 -11.78
CA ILE A 216 17.93 -0.48 -10.45
C ILE A 216 18.96 -1.62 -10.53
N SER A 217 18.93 -2.42 -11.60
CA SER A 217 19.90 -3.50 -11.82
C SER A 217 21.34 -3.00 -11.94
N TYR A 218 21.58 -1.79 -12.46
CA TYR A 218 22.92 -1.20 -12.49
C TYR A 218 23.46 -1.05 -11.07
N TRP A 219 22.66 -0.46 -10.17
CA TRP A 219 23.06 -0.26 -8.78
C TRP A 219 23.22 -1.56 -8.02
N LEU A 220 22.31 -2.51 -8.19
CA LEU A 220 22.41 -3.81 -7.52
C LEU A 220 23.64 -4.60 -7.96
N LYS A 221 24.01 -4.56 -9.25
CA LYS A 221 25.23 -5.21 -9.76
C LYS A 221 26.49 -4.54 -9.24
N ARG A 222 26.49 -3.20 -9.21
CA ARG A 222 27.63 -2.42 -8.71
C ARG A 222 28.00 -2.80 -7.27
N TYR A 223 27.01 -3.06 -6.44
CA TYR A 223 27.19 -3.40 -5.03
C TYR A 223 26.96 -4.89 -4.75
N GLU A 224 27.09 -5.75 -5.75
CA GLU A 224 26.91 -7.20 -5.57
C GLU A 224 27.88 -7.73 -4.50
N GLY A 225 27.36 -8.55 -3.58
CA GLY A 225 28.08 -8.99 -2.37
C GLY A 225 27.95 -8.04 -1.17
N HIS A 226 27.53 -6.80 -1.37
CA HIS A 226 27.26 -5.79 -0.34
C HIS A 226 25.83 -5.24 -0.49
N LEU A 227 24.85 -6.15 -0.46
CA LEU A 227 23.43 -5.81 -0.47
C LEU A 227 22.83 -6.21 0.87
N GLY A 228 22.05 -5.32 1.46
CA GLY A 228 21.40 -5.55 2.74
C GLY A 228 19.97 -5.04 2.70
N VAL A 229 19.14 -5.53 3.61
CA VAL A 229 17.77 -5.07 3.76
C VAL A 229 17.42 -4.88 5.22
N GLY A 230 16.64 -3.84 5.49
CA GLY A 230 16.17 -3.54 6.83
C GLY A 230 14.75 -2.98 6.85
N ILE A 231 14.38 -2.55 8.05
CA ILE A 231 13.06 -1.97 8.34
C ILE A 231 12.84 -0.68 7.55
N CYS A 232 11.66 -0.51 6.96
CA CYS A 232 11.23 0.80 6.51
C CYS A 232 10.83 1.67 7.71
N SER A 233 11.71 2.61 8.08
CA SER A 233 11.51 3.60 9.13
C SER A 233 10.15 4.29 9.05
N CYS A 234 9.70 4.66 7.85
CA CYS A 234 8.41 5.30 7.64
C CYS A 234 7.22 4.40 7.97
N ARG A 235 7.24 3.13 7.54
CA ARG A 235 6.17 2.16 7.82
C ARG A 235 6.10 1.87 9.32
N TYR A 236 7.26 1.63 9.92
CA TYR A 236 7.33 1.27 11.34
C TYR A 236 6.96 2.45 12.24
N GLY A 237 7.50 3.65 11.99
CA GLY A 237 7.12 4.86 12.72
C GLY A 237 5.62 5.12 12.64
N ARG A 238 5.00 5.00 11.47
CA ARG A 238 3.55 5.19 11.34
C ARG A 238 2.71 4.08 11.98
N LYS A 239 3.20 2.84 11.99
CA LYS A 239 2.61 1.75 12.78
C LYS A 239 2.60 2.11 14.27
N LYS A 240 3.70 2.66 14.80
CA LYS A 240 3.75 3.14 16.19
C LYS A 240 2.77 4.26 16.49
N LEU A 241 2.39 5.05 15.48
CA LEU A 241 1.39 6.13 15.60
C LEU A 241 -0.07 5.69 15.40
N ASP A 242 -0.37 4.41 15.19
CA ASP A 242 -1.69 3.91 14.72
C ASP A 242 -2.14 4.55 13.39
N GLU A 243 -1.19 5.02 12.59
CA GLU A 243 -1.42 5.62 11.28
C GLU A 243 -0.89 4.73 10.14
N GLY A 244 -0.66 3.44 10.43
CA GLY A 244 -0.21 2.43 9.49
C GLY A 244 -1.18 2.15 8.34
N CYS A 245 -0.72 1.43 7.31
CA CYS A 245 -1.53 1.04 6.16
C CYS A 245 -1.70 -0.49 5.98
N ALA A 246 -1.60 -1.25 7.08
CA ALA A 246 -1.58 -2.72 7.15
C ALA A 246 -0.35 -3.41 6.53
N ASP A 247 0.44 -2.72 5.72
CA ASP A 247 1.73 -3.18 5.22
C ASP A 247 2.65 -3.68 6.35
N ASP A 248 3.35 -4.79 6.12
CA ASP A 248 4.50 -5.16 6.93
C ASP A 248 5.61 -4.11 6.75
N TYR A 249 6.36 -3.82 7.81
CA TYR A 249 7.41 -2.79 7.80
C TYR A 249 8.80 -3.34 7.53
N ARG A 250 9.00 -4.66 7.59
CA ARG A 250 10.30 -5.33 7.46
C ARG A 250 10.67 -5.49 5.99
N ASP A 251 11.96 -5.41 5.75
CA ASP A 251 12.63 -5.74 4.50
C ASP A 251 12.13 -4.95 3.27
N TRP A 252 11.84 -3.67 3.45
CA TRP A 252 11.45 -2.76 2.36
C TRP A 252 12.50 -1.69 2.04
N CYS A 253 13.49 -1.51 2.91
CA CYS A 253 14.60 -0.58 2.69
C CYS A 253 15.85 -1.38 2.35
N ILE A 254 16.27 -1.36 1.08
CA ILE A 254 17.48 -2.05 0.64
C ILE A 254 18.65 -1.07 0.85
N GLY A 255 19.61 -1.43 1.69
CA GLY A 255 20.91 -0.77 1.77
C GLY A 255 21.86 -1.38 0.74
N VAL A 256 22.72 -0.55 0.14
CA VAL A 256 23.73 -1.01 -0.83
C VAL A 256 25.10 -0.47 -0.48
N GLY A 257 26.13 -1.23 -0.84
CA GLY A 257 27.52 -0.92 -0.50
C GLY A 257 27.72 -0.84 1.01
N ASP A 258 28.47 0.17 1.46
CA ASP A 258 28.79 0.34 2.89
C ASP A 258 27.54 0.49 3.78
N MET A 259 26.42 0.96 3.23
CA MET A 259 25.18 1.06 3.99
C MET A 259 24.57 -0.31 4.28
N ALA A 260 24.76 -1.31 3.40
CA ALA A 260 24.37 -2.68 3.70
C ALA A 260 25.14 -3.20 4.92
N ASP A 261 26.44 -2.92 4.96
CA ASP A 261 27.32 -3.30 6.07
C ASP A 261 26.92 -2.58 7.37
N TYR A 262 26.69 -1.27 7.33
CA TYR A 262 26.21 -0.50 8.49
C TYR A 262 24.88 -1.06 9.04
N LEU A 263 23.93 -1.41 8.16
CA LEU A 263 22.64 -1.98 8.58
C LEU A 263 22.81 -3.34 9.26
N ALA A 264 23.64 -4.22 8.70
CA ALA A 264 23.90 -5.55 9.25
C ALA A 264 24.66 -5.47 10.58
N GLU A 265 25.73 -4.70 10.63
CA GLU A 265 26.61 -4.58 11.80
C GLU A 265 25.94 -3.89 12.98
N THR A 266 24.99 -2.99 12.74
CA THR A 266 24.22 -2.32 13.80
C THR A 266 22.91 -3.02 14.17
N GLY A 267 22.62 -4.19 13.59
CA GLY A 267 21.43 -4.99 13.88
C GLY A 267 20.12 -4.41 13.32
N ARG A 268 20.19 -3.48 12.36
CA ARG A 268 19.03 -2.83 11.73
C ARG A 268 18.53 -3.55 10.48
N GLY A 269 19.35 -4.45 9.96
CA GLY A 269 19.08 -5.22 8.77
C GLY A 269 19.95 -6.46 8.69
N HIS A 270 19.91 -7.11 7.55
CA HIS A 270 20.70 -8.29 7.25
C HIS A 270 21.09 -8.30 5.77
N TYR A 271 22.15 -9.05 5.44
CA TYR A 271 22.58 -9.21 4.04
C TYR A 271 21.57 -10.00 3.22
N ILE A 272 21.48 -9.66 1.95
CA ILE A 272 20.65 -10.34 0.95
C ILE A 272 21.42 -10.55 -0.35
N THR A 273 20.98 -11.49 -1.15
CA THR A 273 21.47 -11.73 -2.50
C THR A 273 20.85 -10.77 -3.52
N TYR A 274 21.45 -10.71 -4.72
CA TYR A 274 20.89 -9.97 -5.84
C TYR A 274 19.46 -10.43 -6.18
N ASP A 275 19.21 -11.75 -6.21
CA ASP A 275 17.90 -12.31 -6.55
C ASP A 275 16.83 -11.99 -5.50
N GLU A 276 17.21 -11.98 -4.21
CA GLU A 276 16.33 -11.54 -3.13
C GLU A 276 16.00 -10.04 -3.25
N ALA A 277 16.98 -9.20 -3.57
CA ALA A 277 16.76 -7.77 -3.82
C ALA A 277 15.77 -7.56 -4.98
N ILE A 278 15.95 -8.29 -6.10
CA ILE A 278 15.03 -8.25 -7.24
C ILE A 278 13.64 -8.74 -6.86
N SER A 279 13.52 -9.77 -6.03
CA SER A 279 12.23 -10.28 -5.53
C SER A 279 11.47 -9.22 -4.71
N ILE A 280 12.16 -8.52 -3.80
CA ILE A 280 11.60 -7.42 -3.01
C ILE A 280 11.11 -6.29 -3.92
N LEU A 281 11.92 -5.90 -4.91
CA LEU A 281 11.57 -4.85 -5.88
C LEU A 281 10.34 -5.22 -6.71
N ARG A 282 10.26 -6.47 -7.20
CA ARG A 282 9.09 -6.97 -7.94
C ARG A 282 7.82 -6.95 -7.08
N LYS A 283 7.90 -7.43 -5.83
CA LYS A 283 6.77 -7.35 -4.88
C LYS A 283 6.34 -5.90 -4.67
N ALA A 284 7.28 -4.98 -4.48
CA ALA A 284 6.98 -3.56 -4.35
C ALA A 284 6.26 -3.00 -5.60
N GLU A 285 6.66 -3.42 -6.80
CA GLU A 285 6.01 -3.05 -8.05
C GLU A 285 4.58 -3.57 -8.15
N ASP A 286 4.34 -4.82 -7.75
CA ASP A 286 3.00 -5.44 -7.80
C ASP A 286 2.01 -4.72 -6.87
N HIS A 287 2.51 -4.09 -5.80
CA HIS A 287 1.74 -3.20 -4.91
C HIS A 287 1.67 -1.74 -5.36
N GLY A 288 2.33 -1.37 -6.46
CA GLY A 288 2.39 -0.01 -6.99
C GLY A 288 3.20 0.96 -6.12
N PHE A 289 4.22 0.46 -5.42
CA PHE A 289 5.15 1.27 -4.66
C PHE A 289 6.14 2.00 -5.56
N VAL A 290 6.71 3.08 -5.03
CA VAL A 290 7.65 3.94 -5.74
C VAL A 290 9.06 3.62 -5.28
N HIS A 291 9.90 3.21 -6.21
CA HIS A 291 11.33 3.05 -5.98
C HIS A 291 12.00 4.42 -5.91
N GLN A 292 12.67 4.69 -4.80
CA GLN A 292 13.41 5.94 -4.58
C GLN A 292 14.84 5.63 -4.19
N VAL A 293 15.80 6.30 -4.83
CA VAL A 293 17.21 6.28 -4.43
C VAL A 293 17.63 7.63 -3.89
N THR A 294 18.69 7.61 -3.10
CA THR A 294 19.23 8.78 -2.42
C THR A 294 20.39 9.35 -3.24
N ASN A 295 20.36 10.65 -3.54
CA ASN A 295 21.41 11.31 -4.35
C ASN A 295 22.26 12.29 -3.52
N ILE A 296 22.42 12.02 -2.22
CA ILE A 296 23.04 12.97 -1.29
C ILE A 296 24.56 12.97 -1.40
N ASP A 297 25.15 11.83 -1.74
CA ASP A 297 26.61 11.63 -1.76
C ASP A 297 27.22 11.72 -3.16
N GLY A 298 26.47 12.26 -4.12
CA GLY A 298 26.92 12.56 -5.49
C GLY A 298 26.29 11.66 -6.56
N GLU A 299 26.61 11.94 -7.82
CA GLU A 299 26.00 11.28 -8.99
C GLU A 299 26.47 9.82 -9.18
N GLY A 300 27.52 9.38 -8.48
CA GLY A 300 28.13 8.06 -8.62
C GLY A 300 27.91 7.11 -7.44
N LYS A 301 27.15 7.52 -6.41
CA LYS A 301 26.92 6.77 -5.17
C LYS A 301 25.45 6.88 -4.75
N ILE A 302 24.87 5.75 -4.36
CA ILE A 302 23.61 5.70 -3.61
C ILE A 302 23.87 4.86 -2.36
N PHE A 303 23.15 5.11 -1.27
CA PHE A 303 23.28 4.30 -0.06
C PHE A 303 22.06 3.39 0.17
N ALA A 304 20.91 3.72 -0.40
CA ALA A 304 19.71 2.91 -0.26
C ALA A 304 18.76 3.01 -1.44
N ILE A 305 17.96 1.95 -1.61
CA ILE A 305 16.80 1.88 -2.49
C ILE A 305 15.57 1.67 -1.60
N CYS A 306 14.70 2.68 -1.54
CA CYS A 306 13.48 2.67 -0.75
C CYS A 306 12.27 2.24 -1.59
N ASN A 307 11.49 1.28 -1.08
CA ASN A 307 10.25 0.79 -1.70
C ASN A 307 9.01 1.50 -1.10
N CYS A 308 8.76 2.73 -1.54
CA CYS A 308 7.87 3.65 -0.84
C CYS A 308 6.40 3.52 -1.22
N ASN A 309 5.56 3.21 -0.22
CA ASN A 309 4.11 3.39 -0.33
C ASN A 309 3.76 4.87 -0.07
N VAL A 310 3.16 5.54 -1.04
CA VAL A 310 2.77 6.96 -0.94
C VAL A 310 1.78 7.25 0.20
N LYS A 311 1.05 6.24 0.69
CA LYS A 311 0.17 6.39 1.86
C LYS A 311 0.95 6.64 3.15
N ILE A 312 2.22 6.20 3.22
CA ILE A 312 2.98 6.08 4.47
C ILE A 312 4.31 6.82 4.45
N CYS A 313 5.00 6.86 3.30
CA CYS A 313 6.34 7.40 3.15
C CYS A 313 6.37 8.90 3.45
N ASN A 314 7.16 9.31 4.44
CA ASN A 314 7.23 10.72 4.84
C ASN A 314 7.71 11.63 3.69
N ALA A 315 8.70 11.21 2.90
CA ALA A 315 9.19 11.99 1.75
C ALA A 315 8.12 12.22 0.68
N LEU A 316 7.38 11.16 0.29
CA LEU A 316 6.28 11.31 -0.67
C LEU A 316 5.14 12.14 -0.09
N ARG A 317 4.83 11.97 1.21
CA ARG A 317 3.77 12.75 1.89
C ARG A 317 4.08 14.24 1.87
N THR A 318 5.29 14.64 2.25
CA THR A 318 5.69 16.06 2.25
C THR A 318 5.84 16.60 0.83
N SER A 319 6.34 15.80 -0.11
CA SER A 319 6.35 16.14 -1.55
C SER A 319 4.94 16.49 -2.05
N GLN A 320 3.94 15.70 -1.71
CA GLN A 320 2.55 15.90 -2.14
C GLN A 320 1.84 17.03 -1.39
N LEU A 321 2.13 17.20 -0.09
CA LEU A 321 1.58 18.28 0.74
C LEU A 321 2.04 19.64 0.25
N PHE A 322 3.35 19.80 0.03
CA PHE A 322 3.93 21.06 -0.43
C PHE A 322 3.91 21.20 -1.96
N ASN A 323 3.55 20.16 -2.70
CA ASN A 323 3.59 20.09 -4.16
C ASN A 323 4.98 20.39 -4.72
N THR A 324 6.02 19.72 -4.18
CA THR A 324 7.42 19.96 -4.51
C THR A 324 7.92 18.87 -5.47
N PRO A 325 7.72 19.01 -6.80
CA PRO A 325 8.04 17.94 -7.75
C PRO A 325 9.52 17.57 -7.75
N ASN A 326 10.41 18.52 -7.44
CA ASN A 326 11.86 18.29 -7.41
C ASN A 326 12.33 17.48 -6.18
N LEU A 327 11.46 17.24 -5.20
CA LEU A 327 11.78 16.41 -4.03
C LEU A 327 11.68 14.90 -4.33
N SER A 328 10.84 14.52 -5.29
CA SER A 328 10.60 13.13 -5.70
C SER A 328 10.35 13.09 -7.21
N ARG A 329 11.30 13.63 -7.97
CA ARG A 329 11.14 13.80 -9.41
C ARG A 329 11.43 12.50 -10.13
N SER A 330 10.57 12.17 -11.10
CA SER A 330 10.87 11.16 -12.12
C SER A 330 11.42 11.85 -13.36
N ALA A 331 12.30 11.18 -14.09
CA ALA A 331 12.70 11.57 -15.45
C ALA A 331 11.51 11.57 -16.44
N TYR A 332 10.40 10.92 -16.09
CA TYR A 332 9.22 10.77 -16.93
C TYR A 332 8.06 11.62 -16.45
N VAL A 333 7.31 12.18 -17.40
CA VAL A 333 6.08 12.94 -17.15
C VAL A 333 4.89 12.15 -17.66
N ALA A 334 3.88 11.97 -16.81
CA ALA A 334 2.66 11.29 -17.21
C ALA A 334 1.95 12.07 -18.32
N LYS A 335 1.65 11.39 -19.44
CA LYS A 335 0.93 11.94 -20.58
C LYS A 335 -0.20 11.00 -20.99
N VAL A 336 -1.39 11.55 -21.14
CA VAL A 336 -2.54 10.82 -21.69
C VAL A 336 -2.68 11.18 -23.16
N ASP A 337 -2.50 10.20 -24.05
CA ASP A 337 -2.88 10.33 -25.46
C ASP A 337 -4.35 9.88 -25.64
N PRO A 338 -5.27 10.78 -26.01
CA PRO A 338 -6.67 10.42 -26.24
C PRO A 338 -6.87 9.35 -27.31
N LYS A 339 -5.97 9.21 -28.29
CA LYS A 339 -6.08 8.19 -29.35
C LYS A 339 -5.92 6.78 -28.77
N ASN A 340 -4.97 6.61 -27.86
CA ASN A 340 -4.65 5.31 -27.24
C ASN A 340 -5.50 5.03 -25.99
N CYS A 341 -5.97 6.08 -25.31
CA CYS A 341 -6.76 5.95 -24.11
C CYS A 341 -8.21 5.52 -24.41
N VAL A 342 -8.65 4.42 -23.77
CA VAL A 342 -10.04 3.96 -23.77
C VAL A 342 -10.82 4.38 -22.51
N ALA A 343 -10.19 5.20 -21.65
CA ALA A 343 -10.75 5.67 -20.37
C ALA A 343 -11.18 4.54 -19.41
N CYS A 344 -10.43 3.43 -19.38
CA CYS A 344 -10.71 2.28 -18.50
C CYS A 344 -10.47 2.55 -17.01
N GLY A 345 -9.64 3.55 -16.68
CA GLY A 345 -9.36 3.98 -15.30
C GLY A 345 -8.25 3.25 -14.58
N ARG A 346 -7.63 2.21 -15.17
CA ARG A 346 -6.58 1.44 -14.47
C ARG A 346 -5.37 2.29 -14.11
N CYS A 347 -4.89 3.16 -15.01
CA CYS A 347 -3.73 4.01 -14.72
C CYS A 347 -3.96 5.00 -13.57
N VAL A 348 -5.20 5.48 -13.36
CA VAL A 348 -5.50 6.45 -12.30
C VAL A 348 -5.60 5.79 -10.93
N GLU A 349 -6.07 4.55 -10.88
CA GLU A 349 -6.18 3.76 -9.64
C GLU A 349 -4.79 3.44 -9.04
N TYR A 350 -3.78 3.22 -9.89
CA TYR A 350 -2.41 2.93 -9.45
C TYR A 350 -1.51 4.15 -9.29
N CYS A 351 -1.86 5.29 -9.90
CA CYS A 351 -0.96 6.44 -9.90
C CYS A 351 -0.73 6.96 -8.47
N PRO A 352 0.50 6.87 -7.91
CA PRO A 352 0.76 7.21 -6.51
C PRO A 352 0.57 8.71 -6.25
N ALA A 353 0.89 9.55 -7.22
CA ALA A 353 0.84 11.01 -7.13
C ALA A 353 -0.46 11.64 -7.69
N GLY A 354 -1.41 10.84 -8.18
CA GLY A 354 -2.62 11.38 -8.81
C GLY A 354 -2.37 12.18 -10.10
N ALA A 355 -1.25 11.94 -10.77
CA ALA A 355 -0.79 12.69 -11.95
C ALA A 355 -1.71 12.50 -13.18
N VAL A 356 -2.52 11.44 -13.19
CA VAL A 356 -3.51 11.16 -14.23
C VAL A 356 -4.90 11.07 -13.61
N LYS A 357 -5.89 11.63 -14.31
CA LYS A 357 -7.31 11.59 -13.89
C LYS A 357 -8.17 11.21 -15.08
N LEU A 358 -9.26 10.49 -14.81
CA LEU A 358 -10.30 10.17 -15.76
C LEU A 358 -11.04 11.44 -16.17
N GLY A 359 -11.34 11.55 -17.44
CA GLY A 359 -12.11 12.65 -18.02
C GLY A 359 -12.90 12.19 -19.24
N GLN A 360 -13.64 13.12 -19.81
CA GLN A 360 -14.35 12.92 -21.08
C GLN A 360 -13.39 12.93 -22.26
N LYS A 361 -13.59 11.97 -23.17
CA LYS A 361 -12.91 11.87 -24.47
C LYS A 361 -13.70 12.55 -25.60
N LEU A 362 -15.01 12.74 -25.41
CA LEU A 362 -15.87 13.35 -26.41
C LEU A 362 -15.59 14.84 -26.56
N CYS A 363 -15.57 15.33 -27.80
CA CYS A 363 -15.49 16.76 -28.07
C CYS A 363 -16.76 17.46 -27.56
N THR A 364 -16.59 18.67 -27.05
CA THR A 364 -17.70 19.60 -26.83
C THR A 364 -18.07 20.30 -28.13
N LYS A 365 -19.17 21.07 -28.12
CA LYS A 365 -19.49 22.01 -29.21
C LYS A 365 -18.35 23.00 -29.50
N ASN A 366 -17.50 23.28 -28.51
CA ASN A 366 -16.41 24.24 -28.59
C ASN A 366 -15.04 23.58 -28.83
N GLY A 367 -15.02 22.28 -29.18
CA GLY A 367 -13.79 21.53 -29.44
C GLY A 367 -13.40 20.54 -28.33
N PRO A 368 -12.15 20.04 -28.35
CA PRO A 368 -11.65 19.06 -27.38
C PRO A 368 -11.69 19.58 -25.93
N GLN A 369 -11.89 18.66 -24.98
CA GLN A 369 -11.84 18.97 -23.55
C GLN A 369 -10.41 19.31 -23.12
N THR A 370 -10.26 20.38 -22.33
CA THR A 370 -8.99 20.78 -21.70
C THR A 370 -9.10 20.70 -20.20
N TYR A 371 -8.11 20.10 -19.55
CA TYR A 371 -8.09 19.92 -18.10
C TYR A 371 -7.08 20.85 -17.42
N PRO A 372 -7.35 21.31 -16.19
CA PRO A 372 -6.45 22.19 -15.47
C PRO A 372 -5.11 21.52 -15.21
N LYS A 373 -4.03 22.30 -15.31
CA LYS A 373 -2.70 21.89 -14.85
C LYS A 373 -2.48 22.43 -13.44
N GLN A 374 -1.80 21.66 -12.61
CA GLN A 374 -1.43 22.09 -11.27
C GLN A 374 -0.38 23.19 -11.35
N GLU A 375 -0.60 24.27 -10.60
CA GLU A 375 0.40 25.33 -10.41
C GLU A 375 1.60 24.76 -9.64
N LEU A 376 2.81 25.19 -9.97
CA LEU A 376 4.04 24.71 -9.36
C LEU A 376 4.64 25.78 -8.41
N PRO A 377 5.34 25.38 -7.32
CA PRO A 377 5.89 26.32 -6.35
C PRO A 377 6.99 27.25 -6.87
N ASP A 378 7.60 26.93 -8.02
CA ASP A 378 8.60 27.75 -8.68
C ASP A 378 7.98 28.95 -9.44
N ALA A 379 6.70 28.87 -9.78
CA ALA A 379 5.98 29.88 -10.55
C ALA A 379 5.29 30.96 -9.69
N ALA A 380 5.16 30.75 -8.37
CA ALA A 380 4.41 31.64 -7.48
C ALA A 380 4.94 31.63 -6.04
N LYS A 381 4.59 32.66 -5.26
CA LYS A 381 4.86 32.65 -3.81
C LYS A 381 4.07 31.50 -3.16
N TRP A 382 4.79 30.56 -2.57
CA TRP A 382 4.21 29.38 -1.94
C TRP A 382 4.15 29.53 -0.43
N GLY A 383 2.95 29.46 0.15
CA GLY A 383 2.72 29.50 1.59
C GLY A 383 1.58 28.56 1.98
N GLU A 384 1.19 28.56 3.27
CA GLU A 384 0.20 27.64 3.85
C GLU A 384 -1.09 27.50 3.02
N HIS A 385 -1.60 28.61 2.47
CA HIS A 385 -2.80 28.63 1.61
C HIS A 385 -2.66 27.85 0.27
N LYS A 386 -1.45 27.49 -0.14
CA LYS A 386 -1.15 26.65 -1.31
C LYS A 386 -0.85 25.19 -0.95
N TRP A 387 -0.69 24.89 0.34
CA TRP A 387 -0.44 23.52 0.78
C TRP A 387 -1.69 22.68 0.64
N ASN A 388 -1.49 21.38 0.43
CA ASN A 388 -2.55 20.42 0.29
C ASN A 388 -2.56 19.50 1.52
N GLU A 389 -3.11 19.96 2.64
CA GLU A 389 -3.22 19.16 3.88
C GLU A 389 -3.97 17.84 3.64
N ASP A 390 -4.98 17.86 2.76
CA ASP A 390 -5.79 16.70 2.38
C ASP A 390 -5.20 15.95 1.16
N TYR A 391 -3.89 16.04 0.88
CA TYR A 391 -3.28 15.43 -0.30
C TYR A 391 -3.59 13.93 -0.41
N ARG A 392 -3.76 13.24 0.72
CA ARG A 392 -4.13 11.82 0.79
C ARG A 392 -5.44 11.51 0.08
N ASP A 393 -6.39 12.43 0.13
CA ASP A 393 -7.71 12.28 -0.46
C ASP A 393 -7.80 13.04 -1.79
N ARG A 394 -7.35 14.30 -1.83
CA ARG A 394 -7.46 15.16 -3.02
C ARG A 394 -6.63 14.65 -4.20
N ASN A 395 -5.43 14.13 -3.94
CA ASN A 395 -4.60 13.57 -5.02
C ASN A 395 -5.09 12.18 -5.44
N ARG A 396 -6.02 11.58 -4.70
CA ARG A 396 -6.69 10.31 -5.05
C ARG A 396 -8.05 10.51 -5.71
N ILE A 397 -8.43 11.75 -5.99
CA ILE A 397 -9.58 12.03 -6.85
C ILE A 397 -9.22 11.62 -8.28
N ASN A 398 -9.69 10.43 -8.63
CA ASN A 398 -9.35 9.74 -9.87
C ASN A 398 -10.11 10.27 -11.10
N CYS A 399 -11.00 11.25 -10.96
CA CYS A 399 -11.83 11.75 -12.05
C CYS A 399 -12.07 13.26 -11.95
N TYR A 400 -12.04 13.95 -13.09
CA TYR A 400 -12.46 15.34 -13.19
C TYR A 400 -13.99 15.48 -13.02
N PRO A 401 -14.49 16.68 -12.66
CA PRO A 401 -15.94 16.92 -12.53
C PRO A 401 -16.75 16.63 -13.81
N THR A 402 -16.10 16.63 -14.98
CA THR A 402 -16.70 16.22 -16.26
C THR A 402 -17.11 14.74 -16.30
N GLY A 403 -16.67 13.94 -15.33
CA GLY A 403 -16.95 12.52 -15.25
C GLY A 403 -16.09 11.67 -16.20
N THR A 404 -16.43 10.39 -16.27
CA THR A 404 -15.80 9.37 -17.11
C THR A 404 -16.85 8.64 -17.94
N ALA A 405 -16.45 7.54 -18.59
CA ALA A 405 -17.33 6.74 -19.40
C ALA A 405 -18.49 6.12 -18.60
N PRO A 406 -19.75 6.35 -19.02
CA PRO A 406 -20.94 6.11 -18.20
C PRO A 406 -21.18 4.63 -17.90
N CYS A 407 -20.72 3.71 -18.76
CA CYS A 407 -20.86 2.28 -18.50
C CYS A 407 -20.04 1.77 -17.29
N LYS A 408 -18.87 2.37 -17.00
CA LYS A 408 -18.10 2.09 -15.78
C LYS A 408 -18.79 2.70 -14.55
N THR A 409 -19.30 3.93 -14.67
CA THR A 409 -20.03 4.61 -13.59
C THR A 409 -21.34 3.90 -13.23
N ALA A 410 -22.09 3.42 -14.22
CA ALA A 410 -23.37 2.73 -14.01
C ALA A 410 -23.21 1.28 -13.53
N CYS A 411 -22.03 0.68 -13.70
CA CYS A 411 -21.72 -0.63 -13.14
C CYS A 411 -21.49 -0.51 -11.63
N PRO A 412 -22.24 -1.22 -10.77
CA PRO A 412 -22.05 -1.16 -9.32
C PRO A 412 -20.65 -1.61 -8.85
N ALA A 413 -20.00 -2.49 -9.62
CA ALA A 413 -18.64 -2.95 -9.35
C ALA A 413 -17.56 -2.06 -9.99
N HIS A 414 -17.94 -1.03 -10.76
CA HIS A 414 -17.01 -0.14 -11.46
C HIS A 414 -15.93 -0.83 -12.31
N ILE A 415 -16.27 -2.01 -12.86
CA ILE A 415 -15.39 -2.78 -13.74
C ILE A 415 -14.92 -1.92 -14.92
N ALA A 416 -13.70 -2.15 -15.37
CA ALA A 416 -13.09 -1.45 -16.49
C ALA A 416 -13.67 -1.87 -17.86
N VAL A 417 -14.96 -1.58 -18.11
CA VAL A 417 -15.73 -2.02 -19.30
C VAL A 417 -15.01 -1.77 -20.61
N GLN A 418 -14.52 -0.55 -20.81
CA GLN A 418 -13.84 -0.15 -22.04
C GLN A 418 -12.51 -0.89 -22.21
N GLY A 419 -11.84 -1.19 -21.09
CA GLY A 419 -10.57 -1.91 -21.07
C GLY A 419 -10.75 -3.37 -21.49
N TYR A 420 -11.67 -4.11 -20.86
CA TYR A 420 -11.81 -5.53 -21.18
C TYR A 420 -12.43 -5.73 -22.57
N LEU A 421 -13.33 -4.84 -23.02
CA LEU A 421 -13.85 -4.89 -24.39
C LEU A 421 -12.74 -4.67 -25.43
N LYS A 422 -11.80 -3.74 -25.15
CA LYS A 422 -10.64 -3.51 -26.01
C LYS A 422 -9.73 -4.73 -26.06
N LYS A 423 -9.43 -5.35 -24.91
CA LYS A 423 -8.64 -6.60 -24.84
C LYS A 423 -9.32 -7.75 -25.57
N ALA A 424 -10.63 -7.91 -25.40
CA ALA A 424 -11.41 -8.91 -26.12
C ALA A 424 -11.41 -8.69 -27.63
N ALA A 425 -11.52 -7.44 -28.10
CA ALA A 425 -11.40 -7.10 -29.52
C ALA A 425 -10.01 -7.41 -30.12
N GLU A 426 -8.97 -7.48 -29.26
CA GLU A 426 -7.61 -7.88 -29.63
C GLU A 426 -7.36 -9.40 -29.46
N GLY A 427 -8.37 -10.18 -29.08
CA GLY A 427 -8.24 -11.62 -28.80
C GLY A 427 -7.54 -11.95 -27.47
N LYS A 428 -7.24 -10.95 -26.64
CA LYS A 428 -6.56 -11.09 -25.34
C LYS A 428 -7.56 -11.42 -24.23
N TYR A 429 -8.21 -12.58 -24.33
CA TYR A 429 -9.32 -12.92 -23.44
C TYR A 429 -8.91 -13.17 -21.99
N THR A 430 -7.73 -13.76 -21.75
CA THR A 430 -7.20 -13.97 -20.38
C THR A 430 -6.95 -12.63 -19.68
N GLU A 431 -6.31 -11.68 -20.35
CA GLU A 431 -6.11 -10.31 -19.82
C GLU A 431 -7.43 -9.57 -19.61
N ALA A 432 -8.42 -9.82 -20.47
CA ALA A 432 -9.77 -9.26 -20.32
C ALA A 432 -10.48 -9.84 -19.09
N LEU A 433 -10.32 -11.14 -18.83
CA LEU A 433 -10.88 -11.83 -17.68
C LEU A 433 -10.22 -11.38 -16.38
N GLU A 434 -8.89 -11.34 -16.34
CA GLU A 434 -8.13 -10.76 -15.23
C GLU A 434 -8.64 -9.36 -14.89
N LEU A 435 -8.79 -8.51 -15.92
CA LEU A 435 -9.25 -7.14 -15.74
C LEU A 435 -10.66 -7.07 -15.14
N ILE A 436 -11.57 -7.99 -15.46
CA ILE A 436 -12.90 -8.06 -14.83
C ILE A 436 -12.79 -8.56 -13.38
N LYS A 437 -11.96 -9.59 -13.14
CA LYS A 437 -11.82 -10.24 -11.83
C LYS A 437 -11.14 -9.39 -10.76
N ARG A 438 -10.45 -8.32 -11.17
CA ARG A 438 -9.95 -7.30 -10.25
C ARG A 438 -11.09 -6.64 -9.46
N GLU A 439 -12.23 -6.31 -10.08
CA GLU A 439 -13.36 -5.67 -9.38
C GLU A 439 -14.61 -6.55 -9.22
N ASN A 440 -14.68 -7.73 -9.85
CA ASN A 440 -15.80 -8.64 -9.69
C ASN A 440 -15.35 -10.11 -9.61
N PRO A 441 -15.49 -10.80 -8.46
CA PRO A 441 -15.12 -12.20 -8.31
C PRO A 441 -16.11 -13.18 -8.96
N PHE A 442 -17.26 -12.70 -9.43
CA PHE A 442 -18.33 -13.50 -10.03
C PHE A 442 -18.66 -13.08 -11.48
N PRO A 443 -17.68 -13.00 -12.40
CA PRO A 443 -17.94 -12.57 -13.77
C PRO A 443 -18.93 -13.48 -14.51
N ALA A 444 -18.88 -14.80 -14.31
CA ALA A 444 -19.71 -15.78 -15.02
C ALA A 444 -21.15 -15.80 -14.49
N VAL A 445 -21.37 -15.69 -13.18
CA VAL A 445 -22.69 -15.43 -12.59
C VAL A 445 -23.24 -14.10 -13.10
N CYS A 446 -22.47 -13.00 -12.99
CA CYS A 446 -22.94 -11.70 -13.44
C CYS A 446 -23.23 -11.66 -14.94
N GLY A 447 -22.54 -12.44 -15.79
CA GLY A 447 -22.83 -12.55 -17.22
C GLY A 447 -24.18 -13.22 -17.54
N ARG A 448 -24.89 -13.75 -16.54
CA ARG A 448 -26.17 -14.44 -16.69
C ARG A 448 -27.33 -13.71 -16.00
N VAL A 449 -27.07 -13.04 -14.88
CA VAL A 449 -28.12 -12.45 -14.04
C VAL A 449 -28.00 -10.94 -13.84
N CYS A 450 -27.00 -10.28 -14.42
CA CYS A 450 -26.87 -8.82 -14.35
C CYS A 450 -28.05 -8.12 -15.03
N ASN A 451 -28.48 -7.00 -14.44
CA ASN A 451 -29.51 -6.12 -14.99
C ASN A 451 -29.00 -5.12 -16.04
N ARG A 452 -27.72 -5.21 -16.43
CA ARG A 452 -27.12 -4.50 -17.57
C ARG A 452 -27.23 -2.96 -17.55
N ARG A 453 -27.19 -2.34 -16.37
CA ARG A 453 -27.15 -0.86 -16.23
C ARG A 453 -26.06 -0.18 -17.07
N CYS A 454 -24.95 -0.88 -17.31
CA CYS A 454 -23.87 -0.39 -18.18
C CYS A 454 -24.29 -0.25 -19.65
N GLU A 455 -25.20 -1.11 -20.13
CA GLU A 455 -25.78 -1.04 -21.48
C GLU A 455 -26.84 0.07 -21.56
N ASP A 456 -27.69 0.21 -20.54
CA ASP A 456 -28.68 1.29 -20.46
C ASP A 456 -28.02 2.68 -20.55
N ALA A 457 -26.87 2.85 -19.88
CA ALA A 457 -26.10 4.08 -19.87
C ALA A 457 -25.11 4.21 -21.04
N CYS A 458 -25.09 3.26 -21.99
CA CYS A 458 -24.12 3.23 -23.06
C CYS A 458 -24.30 4.42 -24.03
N THR A 459 -23.29 5.26 -24.20
CA THR A 459 -23.37 6.42 -25.11
C THR A 459 -23.67 6.02 -26.55
N ARG A 460 -23.25 4.83 -27.01
CA ARG A 460 -23.58 4.32 -28.34
C ARG A 460 -25.08 4.12 -28.54
N GLY A 461 -25.82 3.79 -27.48
CA GLY A 461 -27.28 3.65 -27.49
C GLY A 461 -28.02 4.94 -27.84
N THR A 462 -27.37 6.10 -27.74
CA THR A 462 -27.96 7.39 -28.18
C THR A 462 -27.88 7.60 -29.70
N ILE A 463 -27.11 6.77 -30.41
CA ILE A 463 -26.93 6.84 -31.86
C ILE A 463 -27.72 5.71 -32.53
N ASP A 464 -27.52 4.47 -32.08
CA ASP A 464 -28.21 3.30 -32.61
C ASP A 464 -28.60 2.29 -31.52
N LYS A 465 -27.69 1.43 -31.08
CA LYS A 465 -27.92 0.38 -30.08
C LYS A 465 -26.76 0.31 -29.09
N PRO A 466 -27.03 0.06 -27.80
CA PRO A 466 -25.97 -0.22 -26.83
C PRO A 466 -25.06 -1.36 -27.28
N ILE A 467 -23.80 -1.29 -26.86
CA ILE A 467 -22.88 -2.44 -26.98
C ILE A 467 -23.42 -3.57 -26.10
N ALA A 468 -23.37 -4.81 -26.59
CA ALA A 468 -23.74 -6.02 -25.83
C ALA A 468 -22.66 -6.39 -24.79
N ILE A 469 -22.42 -5.47 -23.85
CA ILE A 469 -21.38 -5.52 -22.81
C ILE A 469 -21.50 -6.81 -21.99
N ASP A 470 -22.70 -7.17 -21.56
CA ASP A 470 -22.96 -8.35 -20.74
C ASP A 470 -22.73 -9.65 -21.50
N ALA A 471 -23.08 -9.69 -22.80
CA ALA A 471 -22.84 -10.85 -23.65
C ALA A 471 -21.34 -11.09 -23.87
N VAL A 472 -20.56 -10.03 -24.11
CA VAL A 472 -19.10 -10.14 -24.22
C VAL A 472 -18.48 -10.57 -22.90
N LYS A 473 -18.93 -9.99 -21.76
CA LYS A 473 -18.48 -10.43 -20.42
C LYS A 473 -18.81 -11.89 -20.17
N LYS A 474 -20.00 -12.36 -20.54
CA LYS A 474 -20.40 -13.77 -20.41
C LYS A 474 -19.46 -14.68 -21.20
N PHE A 475 -19.17 -14.33 -22.46
CA PHE A 475 -18.25 -15.07 -23.32
C PHE A 475 -16.83 -15.14 -22.72
N ILE A 476 -16.30 -14.01 -22.24
CA ILE A 476 -14.97 -13.97 -21.59
C ILE A 476 -14.98 -14.84 -20.32
N ALA A 477 -16.02 -14.72 -19.49
CA ALA A 477 -16.14 -15.44 -18.22
C ALA A 477 -16.42 -16.93 -18.38
N GLU A 478 -16.77 -17.42 -19.57
CA GLU A 478 -16.87 -18.86 -19.83
C GLU A 478 -15.51 -19.56 -19.69
N GLN A 479 -14.40 -18.84 -19.83
CA GLN A 479 -13.06 -19.39 -19.57
C GLN A 479 -12.86 -19.84 -18.11
N ASP A 480 -13.53 -19.21 -17.14
CA ASP A 480 -13.47 -19.62 -15.73
C ASP A 480 -14.15 -20.97 -15.47
N LEU A 481 -15.04 -21.40 -16.36
CA LEU A 481 -15.77 -22.66 -16.21
C LEU A 481 -14.89 -23.87 -16.52
N ASN A 482 -13.82 -23.69 -17.31
CA ASN A 482 -12.86 -24.74 -17.61
C ASN A 482 -11.64 -24.62 -16.69
N ALA A 483 -11.28 -25.70 -16.01
CA ALA A 483 -10.12 -25.77 -15.12
C ALA A 483 -8.79 -25.46 -15.82
N GLU A 484 -8.68 -25.75 -17.12
CA GLU A 484 -7.45 -25.52 -17.89
C GLU A 484 -7.24 -24.04 -18.26
N THR A 485 -8.33 -23.26 -18.29
CA THR A 485 -8.30 -21.85 -18.76
C THR A 485 -8.75 -20.84 -17.73
N ARG A 486 -9.19 -21.29 -16.54
CA ARG A 486 -9.66 -20.39 -15.50
C ARG A 486 -8.55 -19.49 -15.01
N PHE A 487 -8.90 -18.25 -14.71
CA PHE A 487 -7.95 -17.31 -14.13
C PHE A 487 -7.98 -17.43 -12.60
N ILE A 488 -6.87 -17.88 -12.01
CA ILE A 488 -6.65 -17.86 -10.56
C ILE A 488 -5.90 -16.58 -10.22
N PRO A 489 -6.48 -15.66 -9.44
CA PRO A 489 -5.77 -14.47 -9.01
C PRO A 489 -4.54 -14.82 -8.17
N GLU A 490 -3.47 -14.08 -8.37
CA GLU A 490 -2.28 -14.19 -7.53
C GLU A 490 -2.60 -13.68 -6.11
N VAL A 491 -2.11 -14.41 -5.11
CA VAL A 491 -2.12 -13.95 -3.72
C VAL A 491 -0.95 -13.00 -3.54
N ASN A 492 -1.26 -11.72 -3.34
CA ASN A 492 -0.27 -10.68 -3.19
C ASN A 492 -0.34 -10.06 -1.79
N ILE A 493 0.58 -10.48 -0.92
CA ILE A 493 0.74 -9.97 0.43
C ILE A 493 1.70 -8.78 0.44
N CYS A 494 1.37 -7.73 1.17
CA CYS A 494 2.29 -6.61 1.40
C CYS A 494 3.29 -6.93 2.52
N SER A 495 4.06 -8.00 2.34
CA SER A 495 5.13 -8.44 3.24
C SER A 495 6.25 -9.14 2.48
N ASN A 496 7.49 -8.95 2.94
CA ASN A 496 8.66 -9.66 2.41
C ASN A 496 9.06 -10.86 3.28
N VAL A 497 8.53 -10.95 4.51
CA VAL A 497 8.92 -11.96 5.51
C VAL A 497 7.76 -12.87 5.93
N GLN A 498 6.56 -12.63 5.39
CA GLN A 498 5.38 -13.43 5.66
C GLN A 498 4.80 -13.91 4.33
N ASP A 499 4.43 -15.19 4.27
CA ASP A 499 3.72 -15.74 3.13
C ASP A 499 2.21 -15.48 3.21
N HIS A 500 1.68 -15.39 4.43
CA HIS A 500 0.26 -15.15 4.73
C HIS A 500 0.14 -14.37 6.05
N TRP A 501 -0.98 -13.70 6.24
CA TRP A 501 -1.33 -13.10 7.53
C TRP A 501 -1.81 -14.17 8.52
N GLU A 502 -1.43 -14.03 9.79
CA GLU A 502 -1.83 -14.95 10.86
C GLU A 502 -3.25 -14.66 11.38
N GLU A 503 -3.75 -13.45 11.16
CA GLU A 503 -5.05 -13.01 11.66
C GLU A 503 -6.21 -13.79 11.01
N LYS A 504 -6.91 -14.56 11.84
CA LYS A 504 -8.12 -15.29 11.44
C LYS A 504 -9.30 -14.34 11.25
N ILE A 505 -9.99 -14.46 10.12
CA ILE A 505 -11.18 -13.66 9.78
C ILE A 505 -12.38 -14.59 9.56
N ALA A 506 -13.47 -14.32 10.27
CA ALA A 506 -14.73 -15.04 10.16
C ALA A 506 -15.71 -14.29 9.26
N ILE A 507 -16.24 -14.97 8.26
CA ILE A 507 -17.27 -14.46 7.35
C ILE A 507 -18.54 -15.27 7.58
N ILE A 508 -19.64 -14.62 7.94
CA ILE A 508 -20.88 -15.27 8.33
C ILE A 508 -21.86 -15.17 7.16
N GLY A 509 -22.04 -16.26 6.43
CA GLY A 509 -22.87 -16.37 5.23
C GLY A 509 -22.05 -16.56 3.96
N GLY A 510 -22.29 -17.66 3.25
CA GLY A 510 -21.67 -18.02 1.97
C GLY A 510 -22.43 -17.51 0.75
N GLY A 511 -23.09 -16.36 0.85
CA GLY A 511 -23.71 -15.67 -0.30
C GLY A 511 -22.71 -14.80 -1.08
N PRO A 512 -23.16 -14.10 -2.15
CA PRO A 512 -22.28 -13.25 -2.98
C PRO A 512 -21.45 -12.25 -2.19
N ALA A 513 -22.03 -11.60 -1.17
CA ALA A 513 -21.35 -10.61 -0.36
C ALA A 513 -20.23 -11.25 0.49
N GLY A 514 -20.53 -12.36 1.17
CA GLY A 514 -19.56 -13.06 2.01
C GLY A 514 -18.44 -13.68 1.19
N LEU A 515 -18.78 -14.35 0.10
CA LEU A 515 -17.80 -14.94 -0.82
C LEU A 515 -16.94 -13.88 -1.53
N SER A 516 -17.51 -12.73 -1.89
CA SER A 516 -16.72 -11.62 -2.44
C SER A 516 -15.76 -11.03 -1.41
N CYS A 517 -16.16 -10.91 -0.14
CA CYS A 517 -15.28 -10.51 0.94
C CYS A 517 -14.15 -11.53 1.14
N ALA A 518 -14.48 -12.82 1.13
CA ALA A 518 -13.52 -13.91 1.27
C ALA A 518 -12.49 -13.91 0.14
N TYR A 519 -12.95 -13.74 -1.10
CA TYR A 519 -12.09 -13.63 -2.27
C TYR A 519 -11.05 -12.52 -2.11
N TYR A 520 -11.48 -11.29 -1.80
CA TYR A 520 -10.54 -10.17 -1.68
C TYR A 520 -9.57 -10.34 -0.51
N LEU A 521 -10.04 -10.82 0.64
CA LEU A 521 -9.17 -11.11 1.78
C LEU A 521 -8.12 -12.19 1.44
N ALA A 522 -8.53 -13.25 0.74
CA ALA A 522 -7.61 -14.29 0.29
C ALA A 522 -6.56 -13.76 -0.69
N THR A 523 -6.96 -12.91 -1.66
CA THR A 523 -5.98 -12.28 -2.58
C THR A 523 -5.00 -11.34 -1.87
N MET A 524 -5.33 -10.84 -0.67
CA MET A 524 -4.46 -10.00 0.16
C MET A 524 -3.58 -10.82 1.13
N GLY A 525 -3.64 -12.16 1.07
CA GLY A 525 -2.85 -13.07 1.91
C GLY A 525 -3.50 -13.49 3.23
N TYR A 526 -4.75 -13.13 3.50
CA TYR A 526 -5.48 -13.65 4.67
C TYR A 526 -6.04 -15.04 4.38
N LYS A 527 -6.32 -15.81 5.44
CA LYS A 527 -7.00 -17.12 5.35
C LYS A 527 -8.42 -17.03 5.94
N PRO A 528 -9.40 -16.43 5.22
CA PRO A 528 -10.74 -16.24 5.76
C PRO A 528 -11.50 -17.57 5.82
N THR A 529 -12.29 -17.73 6.88
CA THR A 529 -13.24 -18.84 7.03
C THR A 529 -14.67 -18.35 6.86
N VAL A 530 -15.38 -18.91 5.88
CA VAL A 530 -16.79 -18.67 5.62
C VAL A 530 -17.62 -19.71 6.36
N PHE A 531 -18.53 -19.26 7.21
CA PHE A 531 -19.52 -20.10 7.90
C PHE A 531 -20.86 -19.97 7.16
N GLU A 532 -21.31 -21.07 6.55
CA GLU A 532 -22.55 -21.14 5.78
C GLU A 532 -23.51 -22.11 6.46
N LYS A 533 -24.76 -21.66 6.66
CA LYS A 533 -25.82 -22.46 7.30
C LYS A 533 -26.27 -23.63 6.43
N ASN A 534 -26.37 -23.41 5.12
CA ASN A 534 -26.87 -24.41 4.20
C ASN A 534 -25.80 -25.45 3.84
N GLU A 535 -26.22 -26.50 3.15
CA GLU A 535 -25.36 -27.62 2.73
C GLU A 535 -24.24 -27.20 1.77
N GLU A 536 -24.50 -26.18 0.94
CA GLU A 536 -23.60 -25.71 -0.11
C GLU A 536 -23.53 -24.18 -0.13
N PRO A 537 -22.35 -23.57 -0.40
CA PRO A 537 -22.23 -22.13 -0.55
C PRO A 537 -22.88 -21.63 -1.85
N GLY A 538 -23.13 -20.31 -1.89
CA GLY A 538 -23.72 -19.58 -3.00
C GLY A 538 -24.92 -18.71 -2.59
N GLY A 539 -25.49 -18.93 -1.39
CA GLY A 539 -26.64 -18.18 -0.88
C GLY A 539 -27.78 -18.09 -1.90
N MET A 540 -28.33 -16.89 -2.12
CA MET A 540 -29.43 -16.68 -3.07
C MET A 540 -29.08 -17.03 -4.52
N LEU A 541 -27.80 -17.06 -4.93
CA LEU A 541 -27.44 -17.54 -6.26
C LEU A 541 -27.80 -19.02 -6.43
N ARG A 542 -27.54 -19.81 -5.39
CA ARG A 542 -27.78 -21.25 -5.38
C ARG A 542 -29.22 -21.58 -5.00
N TYR A 543 -29.75 -20.96 -3.96
CA TYR A 543 -31.05 -21.34 -3.41
C TYR A 543 -32.21 -20.50 -3.92
N GLY A 544 -31.98 -19.26 -4.35
CA GLY A 544 -33.03 -18.37 -4.86
C GLY A 544 -33.21 -18.43 -6.38
N ILE A 545 -32.11 -18.28 -7.14
CA ILE A 545 -32.17 -18.13 -8.59
C ILE A 545 -32.40 -19.51 -9.26
N PRO A 546 -33.42 -19.66 -10.12
CA PRO A 546 -33.68 -20.93 -10.80
C PRO A 546 -32.57 -21.35 -11.77
N SER A 547 -32.33 -22.66 -11.90
CA SER A 547 -31.27 -23.23 -12.75
C SER A 547 -31.37 -22.86 -14.24
N TYR A 548 -32.58 -22.58 -14.75
CA TYR A 548 -32.75 -22.16 -16.14
C TYR A 548 -32.22 -20.73 -16.42
N LYS A 549 -31.98 -19.92 -15.37
CA LYS A 549 -31.28 -18.63 -15.45
C LYS A 549 -29.81 -18.76 -15.09
N LEU A 550 -29.53 -19.48 -14.01
CA LEU A 550 -28.18 -19.61 -13.46
C LEU A 550 -27.91 -21.05 -13.04
N ASP A 551 -27.11 -21.74 -13.85
CA ASP A 551 -26.69 -23.11 -13.59
C ASP A 551 -25.84 -23.22 -12.31
N LYS A 552 -26.05 -24.29 -11.54
CA LYS A 552 -25.33 -24.51 -10.27
C LYS A 552 -23.86 -24.85 -10.49
N ALA A 553 -23.50 -25.42 -11.64
CA ALA A 553 -22.12 -25.68 -12.03
C ALA A 553 -21.35 -24.37 -12.24
N VAL A 554 -21.99 -23.31 -12.74
CA VAL A 554 -21.35 -21.98 -12.88
C VAL A 554 -21.00 -21.41 -11.52
N ILE A 555 -21.94 -21.46 -10.57
CA ILE A 555 -21.71 -21.00 -9.19
C ILE A 555 -20.58 -21.80 -8.54
N LYS A 556 -20.61 -23.13 -8.70
CA LYS A 556 -19.58 -24.02 -8.16
C LYS A 556 -18.20 -23.68 -8.72
N ALA A 557 -18.06 -23.48 -10.02
CA ALA A 557 -16.78 -23.17 -10.66
C ALA A 557 -16.15 -21.88 -10.10
N GLU A 558 -16.92 -20.81 -9.91
CA GLU A 558 -16.39 -19.56 -9.35
C GLU A 558 -16.06 -19.69 -7.85
N ILE A 559 -16.78 -20.52 -7.10
CA ILE A 559 -16.47 -20.82 -5.69
C ILE A 559 -15.23 -21.71 -5.57
N ASP A 560 -15.03 -22.66 -6.49
CA ASP A 560 -13.84 -23.52 -6.49
C ASP A 560 -12.57 -22.67 -6.62
N ILE A 561 -12.59 -21.60 -7.44
CA ILE A 561 -11.49 -20.63 -7.54
C ILE A 561 -11.19 -19.97 -6.19
N MET A 562 -12.23 -19.64 -5.41
CA MET A 562 -12.07 -19.07 -4.07
C MET A 562 -11.41 -20.06 -3.10
N LYS A 563 -11.76 -21.35 -3.21
CA LYS A 563 -11.10 -22.41 -2.42
C LYS A 563 -9.65 -22.59 -2.84
N GLU A 564 -9.36 -22.54 -4.15
CA GLU A 564 -8.00 -22.65 -4.69
C GLU A 564 -7.07 -21.52 -4.18
N ILE A 565 -7.58 -20.29 -4.02
CA ILE A 565 -6.80 -19.18 -3.45
C ILE A 565 -6.72 -19.20 -1.90
N GLY A 566 -7.32 -20.17 -1.23
CA GLY A 566 -7.19 -20.38 0.22
C GLY A 566 -8.38 -19.97 1.09
N VAL A 567 -9.57 -19.76 0.53
CA VAL A 567 -10.81 -19.56 1.31
C VAL A 567 -11.28 -20.90 1.91
N ASP A 568 -11.41 -20.95 3.23
CA ASP A 568 -12.03 -22.07 3.95
C ASP A 568 -13.55 -21.86 4.02
N ILE A 569 -14.35 -22.88 3.70
CA ILE A 569 -15.82 -22.80 3.72
C ILE A 569 -16.37 -23.95 4.55
N LYS A 570 -16.97 -23.60 5.69
CA LYS A 570 -17.65 -24.52 6.61
C LYS A 570 -19.16 -24.42 6.40
N THR A 571 -19.72 -25.42 5.72
CA THR A 571 -21.16 -25.55 5.48
C THR A 571 -21.87 -26.23 6.64
N GLY A 572 -23.20 -26.12 6.71
CA GLY A 572 -24.01 -26.69 7.80
C GLY A 572 -23.81 -26.02 9.16
N VAL A 573 -23.24 -24.80 9.22
CA VAL A 573 -22.97 -24.07 10.48
C VAL A 573 -23.81 -22.78 10.54
N GLU A 574 -24.81 -22.76 11.42
CA GLU A 574 -25.63 -21.59 11.71
C GLU A 574 -25.05 -20.79 12.89
N VAL A 575 -24.35 -19.70 12.57
CA VAL A 575 -23.83 -18.77 13.59
C VAL A 575 -25.00 -18.09 14.31
N GLY A 576 -25.03 -18.21 15.64
CA GLY A 576 -26.13 -17.86 16.51
C GLY A 576 -26.84 -19.08 17.11
N LYS A 577 -26.65 -20.27 16.54
CA LYS A 577 -27.15 -21.54 17.08
C LYS A 577 -26.03 -22.54 17.37
N ASP A 578 -25.25 -22.90 16.34
CA ASP A 578 -24.20 -23.92 16.46
C ASP A 578 -22.91 -23.34 17.03
N VAL A 579 -22.59 -22.11 16.63
CA VAL A 579 -21.46 -21.31 17.15
C VAL A 579 -21.90 -19.89 17.42
N THR A 580 -21.19 -19.14 18.26
CA THR A 580 -21.49 -17.73 18.54
C THR A 580 -20.31 -16.84 18.16
N ILE A 581 -20.56 -15.55 17.88
CA ILE A 581 -19.49 -14.58 17.64
C ILE A 581 -18.52 -14.52 18.84
N LYS A 582 -19.02 -14.67 20.07
CA LYS A 582 -18.19 -14.72 21.27
C LYS A 582 -17.27 -15.95 21.26
N GLY A 583 -17.81 -17.14 20.99
CA GLY A 583 -17.02 -18.37 20.87
C GLY A 583 -15.96 -18.28 19.77
N LEU A 584 -16.31 -17.71 18.62
CA LEU A 584 -15.34 -17.46 17.55
C LEU A 584 -14.24 -16.47 17.97
N ARG A 585 -14.54 -15.44 18.78
CA ARG A 585 -13.48 -14.58 19.34
C ARG A 585 -12.54 -15.34 20.25
N GLU A 586 -13.08 -16.25 21.08
CA GLU A 586 -12.31 -17.13 21.96
C GLU A 586 -11.43 -18.11 21.15
N GLU A 587 -11.87 -18.55 19.97
CA GLU A 587 -11.09 -19.32 19.00
C GLU A 587 -10.03 -18.51 18.20
N GLY A 588 -9.84 -17.24 18.55
CA GLY A 588 -8.80 -16.37 18.00
C GLY A 588 -9.17 -15.57 16.76
N TYR A 589 -10.44 -15.60 16.29
CA TYR A 589 -10.87 -14.76 15.17
C TYR A 589 -10.84 -13.27 15.55
N LYS A 590 -10.20 -12.46 14.71
CA LYS A 590 -9.98 -11.02 14.93
C LYS A 590 -10.97 -10.16 14.15
N GLY A 591 -11.33 -10.56 12.94
CA GLY A 591 -12.28 -9.87 12.06
C GLY A 591 -13.57 -10.66 11.86
N PHE A 592 -14.70 -9.94 11.74
CA PHE A 592 -16.02 -10.52 11.51
C PHE A 592 -16.76 -9.74 10.42
N TYR A 593 -17.23 -10.45 9.39
CA TYR A 593 -18.09 -9.89 8.35
C TYR A 593 -19.43 -10.63 8.29
N VAL A 594 -20.53 -9.94 8.62
CA VAL A 594 -21.88 -10.54 8.66
C VAL A 594 -22.56 -10.34 7.31
N ALA A 595 -22.71 -11.43 6.56
CA ALA A 595 -23.22 -11.47 5.18
C ALA A 595 -24.37 -12.49 5.00
N ILE A 596 -25.21 -12.65 6.02
CA ILE A 596 -26.31 -13.64 6.05
C ILE A 596 -27.45 -13.34 5.06
N GLY A 597 -27.55 -12.09 4.60
CA GLY A 597 -28.60 -11.63 3.68
C GLY A 597 -29.99 -11.62 4.31
N CYS A 598 -31.01 -11.43 3.46
CA CYS A 598 -32.43 -11.46 3.86
C CYS A 598 -33.06 -12.79 3.43
N GLN A 599 -33.04 -13.78 4.32
CA GLN A 599 -33.52 -15.14 4.03
C GLN A 599 -35.01 -15.36 4.32
N GLY A 600 -35.62 -14.50 5.14
CA GLY A 600 -37.02 -14.64 5.53
C GLY A 600 -38.00 -14.18 4.45
N GLY A 601 -39.05 -14.95 4.22
CA GLY A 601 -40.21 -14.53 3.43
C GLY A 601 -41.16 -13.62 4.23
N ARG A 602 -41.91 -12.78 3.52
CA ARG A 602 -42.96 -11.93 4.11
C ARG A 602 -44.32 -12.49 3.75
N LEU A 603 -45.14 -12.74 4.77
CA LEU A 603 -46.55 -13.09 4.61
C LEU A 603 -47.43 -11.83 4.47
N PRO A 604 -48.57 -11.92 3.77
CA PRO A 604 -49.44 -10.77 3.46
C PRO A 604 -50.17 -10.14 4.67
N GLY A 605 -50.26 -10.80 5.81
CA GLY A 605 -50.99 -10.38 7.01
C GLY A 605 -52.50 -10.52 6.90
N ILE A 606 -53.01 -11.53 6.18
CA ILE A 606 -54.46 -11.72 5.93
C ILE A 606 -54.99 -13.02 6.55
N PRO A 607 -56.30 -13.11 6.88
CA PRO A 607 -56.90 -14.34 7.36
C PRO A 607 -56.65 -15.53 6.41
N GLY A 608 -56.17 -16.64 6.97
CA GLY A 608 -55.92 -17.88 6.21
C GLY A 608 -54.53 -17.98 5.53
N GLU A 609 -53.60 -17.07 5.82
CA GLU A 609 -52.24 -17.07 5.23
C GLU A 609 -51.32 -18.22 5.67
N THR A 610 -51.77 -19.07 6.60
CA THR A 610 -51.08 -20.27 7.09
C THR A 610 -51.82 -21.56 6.74
N LEU A 611 -52.84 -21.49 5.87
CA LEU A 611 -53.59 -22.66 5.43
C LEU A 611 -52.70 -23.62 4.61
N LYS A 612 -53.05 -24.91 4.61
CA LYS A 612 -52.31 -25.91 3.82
C LYS A 612 -52.27 -25.50 2.34
N GLY A 613 -51.08 -25.46 1.77
CA GLY A 613 -50.84 -25.05 0.38
C GLY A 613 -50.31 -23.62 0.22
N THR A 614 -50.23 -22.83 1.30
CA THR A 614 -49.54 -21.54 1.31
C THR A 614 -48.07 -21.69 1.68
N THR A 615 -47.18 -21.04 0.95
CA THR A 615 -45.74 -20.96 1.26
C THR A 615 -45.19 -19.62 0.80
N THR A 616 -44.04 -19.21 1.34
CA THR A 616 -43.36 -18.02 0.83
C THR A 616 -42.64 -18.34 -0.47
N ALA A 617 -42.49 -17.34 -1.35
CA ALA A 617 -41.80 -17.55 -2.61
C ALA A 617 -40.31 -17.92 -2.43
N ILE A 618 -39.68 -17.45 -1.34
CA ILE A 618 -38.29 -17.79 -1.02
C ILE A 618 -38.17 -19.26 -0.64
N ASP A 619 -39.02 -19.74 0.27
CA ASP A 619 -39.01 -21.15 0.70
C ASP A 619 -39.34 -22.08 -0.47
N PHE A 620 -40.34 -21.71 -1.28
CA PHE A 620 -40.70 -22.45 -2.49
C PHE A 620 -39.53 -22.56 -3.48
N LEU A 621 -38.85 -21.45 -3.76
CA LEU A 621 -37.72 -21.44 -4.69
C LEU A 621 -36.51 -22.19 -4.13
N HIS A 622 -36.26 -22.07 -2.82
CA HIS A 622 -35.24 -22.84 -2.12
C HIS A 622 -35.45 -24.34 -2.33
N ASP A 623 -36.64 -24.84 -2.00
CA ASP A 623 -36.96 -26.26 -2.11
C ASP A 623 -36.95 -26.74 -3.56
N ALA A 624 -37.47 -25.91 -4.49
CA ALA A 624 -37.46 -26.23 -5.90
C ALA A 624 -36.03 -26.33 -6.47
N ASN A 625 -35.13 -25.44 -6.06
CA ASN A 625 -33.72 -25.48 -6.46
C ASN A 625 -32.96 -26.68 -5.85
N CYS A 626 -33.45 -27.24 -4.74
CA CYS A 626 -32.96 -28.48 -4.16
C CYS A 626 -33.60 -29.75 -4.77
N GLY A 627 -34.43 -29.60 -5.82
CA GLY A 627 -35.07 -30.73 -6.52
C GLY A 627 -36.28 -31.32 -5.78
N LYS A 628 -36.84 -30.60 -4.80
CA LYS A 628 -37.82 -31.15 -3.85
C LYS A 628 -39.28 -30.80 -4.13
N VAL A 629 -39.60 -30.16 -5.27
CA VAL A 629 -40.94 -29.57 -5.46
C VAL A 629 -41.62 -30.04 -6.74
N LYS A 630 -42.74 -30.78 -6.56
CA LYS A 630 -43.77 -31.00 -7.57
C LYS A 630 -45.02 -30.21 -7.18
N VAL A 631 -45.64 -29.56 -8.16
CA VAL A 631 -46.85 -28.75 -7.95
C VAL A 631 -47.96 -29.29 -8.82
N GLU A 632 -49.16 -29.42 -8.25
CA GLU A 632 -50.36 -29.86 -8.95
C GLU A 632 -51.44 -28.79 -8.87
N GLY A 633 -52.33 -28.77 -9.87
CA GLY A 633 -53.47 -27.85 -9.89
C GLY A 633 -53.10 -26.40 -10.23
N LYS A 634 -53.92 -25.46 -9.74
CA LYS A 634 -53.81 -24.03 -10.02
C LYS A 634 -52.99 -23.34 -8.93
N VAL A 635 -52.03 -22.52 -9.33
CA VAL A 635 -51.15 -21.75 -8.44
C VAL A 635 -51.45 -20.27 -8.60
N VAL A 636 -51.47 -19.54 -7.49
CA VAL A 636 -51.53 -18.07 -7.47
C VAL A 636 -50.24 -17.55 -6.87
N VAL A 637 -49.55 -16.66 -7.58
CA VAL A 637 -48.33 -16.00 -7.09
C VAL A 637 -48.62 -14.54 -6.78
N VAL A 638 -48.45 -14.16 -5.51
CA VAL A 638 -48.73 -12.80 -5.05
C VAL A 638 -47.44 -12.00 -5.00
N GLY A 639 -47.24 -11.09 -5.96
CA GLY A 639 -46.12 -10.15 -6.02
C GLY A 639 -45.75 -9.72 -7.44
N GLY A 640 -44.96 -8.64 -7.58
CA GLY A 640 -44.56 -8.08 -8.88
C GLY A 640 -43.04 -8.03 -9.15
N GLY A 641 -42.23 -8.52 -8.20
CA GLY A 641 -40.76 -8.49 -8.32
C GLY A 641 -40.17 -9.71 -9.03
N ASN A 642 -38.84 -9.72 -9.18
CA ASN A 642 -38.10 -10.85 -9.77
C ASN A 642 -38.45 -12.20 -9.13
N VAL A 643 -38.57 -12.21 -7.79
CA VAL A 643 -38.91 -13.41 -7.02
C VAL A 643 -40.29 -13.97 -7.40
N ALA A 644 -41.28 -13.11 -7.63
CA ALA A 644 -42.62 -13.53 -8.04
C ALA A 644 -42.60 -14.16 -9.45
N ILE A 645 -41.89 -13.51 -10.39
CA ILE A 645 -41.73 -14.05 -11.75
C ILE A 645 -41.01 -15.40 -11.73
N ASP A 646 -39.97 -15.53 -10.90
CA ASP A 646 -39.25 -16.79 -10.75
C ASP A 646 -40.11 -17.89 -10.14
N ALA A 647 -40.83 -17.59 -9.05
CA ALA A 647 -41.77 -18.53 -8.44
C ALA A 647 -42.85 -18.99 -9.43
N ALA A 648 -43.43 -18.06 -10.20
CA ALA A 648 -44.45 -18.38 -11.19
C ALA A 648 -43.92 -19.33 -12.29
N ARG A 649 -42.73 -19.02 -12.82
CA ARG A 649 -42.11 -19.86 -13.87
C ARG A 649 -41.67 -21.21 -13.34
N VAL A 650 -41.15 -21.27 -12.12
CA VAL A 650 -40.76 -22.53 -11.46
C VAL A 650 -42.00 -23.37 -11.17
N ALA A 651 -43.08 -22.79 -10.62
CA ALA A 651 -44.34 -23.49 -10.40
C ALA A 651 -44.89 -24.12 -11.69
N LYS A 652 -44.84 -23.39 -12.82
CA LYS A 652 -45.25 -23.95 -14.11
C LYS A 652 -44.36 -25.12 -14.55
N ARG A 653 -43.04 -25.02 -14.35
CA ARG A 653 -42.08 -26.09 -14.67
C ARG A 653 -42.19 -27.30 -13.73
N SER A 654 -42.67 -27.09 -12.50
CA SER A 654 -42.90 -28.13 -11.49
C SER A 654 -44.23 -28.86 -11.63
N GLY A 655 -45.06 -28.53 -12.63
CA GLY A 655 -46.27 -29.30 -12.98
C GLY A 655 -47.60 -28.56 -12.82
N ALA A 656 -47.61 -27.29 -12.41
CA ALA A 656 -48.86 -26.54 -12.26
C ALA A 656 -49.68 -26.49 -13.57
N SER A 657 -50.97 -26.78 -13.48
CA SER A 657 -51.87 -26.73 -14.65
C SER A 657 -52.07 -25.29 -15.11
N GLN A 658 -52.19 -24.36 -14.16
CA GLN A 658 -52.34 -22.92 -14.40
C GLN A 658 -51.57 -22.14 -13.32
N VAL A 659 -50.94 -21.03 -13.70
CA VAL A 659 -50.29 -20.09 -12.78
C VAL A 659 -50.89 -18.70 -13.05
N THR A 660 -51.36 -18.04 -11.99
CA THR A 660 -51.94 -16.69 -12.04
C THR A 660 -51.08 -15.72 -11.24
#